data_AF-A0A3B0G3L6-F1
#
_entry.id   AF-A0A3B0G3L6-F1
#
_cell.length_a   1.000
_cell.length_b   1.000
_cell.length_c   1.000
_cell.angle_alpha   90.00
_cell.angle_beta   90.00
_cell.angle_gamma   90.00
#
_symmetry.space_group_name_H-M   'P 1'
#
loop_
_entity.id
_entity.type
_entity.pdbx_description
1 polymer ?
#
loop_
_entity_poly.entity_id
_entity_poly.type
_entity_poly.pdbx_seq_one_letter_code
_entity_poly.pdbx_strand_id
1 'polypeptide(L)'
;MATPLAAILAALVPIIFNRRFYFYDDTQIGAYPIWREIGTLLRSGEWPIFSAEGWQAGNYAAEGQWGIFSPVTLGIGLVSTYFDSALLYSTLVKIALLATASVGVYLASRSLGASQPWAFVAGVTATLAGFTVYLDAPSWVTGLMVWAFLPYVWWALRRMCYQNKSPLPLLASGYLLVTVGYVHGTIMMVLLFVAVMLEVLIRKDWRALAKTLSSGALLGMVALAVYLPGVLTLSSTARKTGISNTNFLTVDLTGLAGSALPSNLPQVASWWWGPFAPVPLTYIAWFLPLFALVNFGRLRTVTPLISSLPLFFVLSLMLTLAPSDLGPLRTPVRLMPYVALTTIVLLCVALSLAHVRTITRTRWAAVTAVFLASVYLGWTGKPEVWTVTARIFLIMAVAFVLVAFIYWRMRKNPRLQGAVATVLVASSVILSFPQHHYFPAPPVQDFKMPSDTSKYVGQLEGAKGQAIVVGTPSAHDGALWDETLVGNMWYLNPVPVHNLYSPIQNAAYSQDLCIISRGETCRELSTKLFEVDPVTNKPLADLLRVDTVQIVRDTADTNGEELAAAVPPVGWSEASRTPNTVMWTRDQPLELVGAPVHTSPGTEIELISNSNTEVTFKVKEMPDSDAEVTLGRIAWPGYSAEGASIVDPLRGYLLTVKIDPDMAGKTVTVSFQPPGWAMEIISLVAALFLGAIWSVVHMLRGRRGRRSVRGFTSEARGPAAGTERPVKAQTNQPTAEPEFAGTKEDKQ
;
A
#
# COMPACT_ATOMS: atom_id res chain seq x y z
N MET A 1 -16.99 -18.77 -0.46
CA MET A 1 -16.10 -19.36 0.57
C MET A 1 -14.89 -20.06 -0.03
N ALA A 2 -15.02 -20.81 -1.13
CA ALA A 2 -13.86 -21.50 -1.74
C ALA A 2 -12.69 -20.58 -2.16
N THR A 3 -12.96 -19.41 -2.77
CA THR A 3 -11.91 -18.47 -3.23
C THR A 3 -10.96 -18.01 -2.12
N PRO A 4 -11.44 -17.39 -1.02
CA PRO A 4 -10.54 -16.94 0.04
C PRO A 4 -9.84 -18.12 0.75
N LEU A 5 -10.50 -19.27 0.89
CA LEU A 5 -9.86 -20.45 1.49
C LEU A 5 -8.67 -20.93 0.65
N ALA A 6 -8.83 -21.00 -0.68
CA ALA A 6 -7.74 -21.38 -1.58
C ALA A 6 -6.60 -20.35 -1.57
N ALA A 7 -6.91 -19.05 -1.49
CA ALA A 7 -5.91 -18.00 -1.35
C ALA A 7 -5.15 -18.08 -0.01
N ILE A 8 -5.84 -18.41 1.09
CA ILE A 8 -5.21 -18.65 2.39
C ILE A 8 -4.27 -19.85 2.31
N LEU A 9 -4.72 -20.98 1.77
CA LEU A 9 -3.88 -22.18 1.61
C LEU A 9 -2.63 -21.89 0.76
N ALA A 10 -2.79 -21.13 -0.33
CA ALA A 10 -1.69 -20.64 -1.14
C ALA A 10 -0.72 -19.76 -0.36
N ALA A 11 -1.23 -18.82 0.45
CA ALA A 11 -0.42 -17.93 1.29
C ALA A 11 0.29 -18.65 2.45
N LEU A 12 -0.10 -19.88 2.79
CA LEU A 12 0.62 -20.68 3.78
C LEU A 12 1.85 -21.39 3.19
N VAL A 13 1.93 -21.57 1.86
CA VAL A 13 3.05 -22.28 1.21
C VAL A 13 4.41 -21.64 1.49
N PRO A 14 4.60 -20.30 1.37
CA PRO A 14 5.89 -19.68 1.68
C PRO A 14 6.36 -19.94 3.11
N ILE A 15 5.44 -20.02 4.08
CA ILE A 15 5.73 -20.22 5.50
C ILE A 15 6.36 -21.60 5.76
N ILE A 16 6.03 -22.60 4.94
CA ILE A 16 6.61 -23.95 5.03
C ILE A 16 8.12 -23.92 4.81
N PHE A 17 8.58 -23.07 3.88
CA PHE A 17 10.00 -22.95 3.52
C PHE A 17 10.72 -21.86 4.29
N ASN A 18 10.00 -20.81 4.68
CA ASN A 18 10.53 -19.68 5.43
C ASN A 18 9.46 -19.14 6.40
N ARG A 19 9.59 -19.47 7.69
CA ARG A 19 8.65 -19.04 8.72
C ARG A 19 8.54 -17.52 8.87
N ARG A 20 9.56 -16.78 8.43
CA ARG A 20 9.64 -15.31 8.50
C ARG A 20 9.15 -14.65 7.22
N PHE A 21 8.69 -15.39 6.21
CA PHE A 21 8.42 -14.87 4.86
C PHE A 21 7.63 -13.56 4.87
N TYR A 22 6.61 -13.42 5.72
CA TYR A 22 5.78 -12.21 5.82
C TYR A 22 6.31 -11.11 6.75
N PHE A 23 7.58 -11.18 7.18
CA PHE A 23 8.19 -10.27 8.14
C PHE A 23 9.63 -9.92 7.74
N TYR A 24 9.78 -9.14 6.66
CA TYR A 24 11.06 -8.71 6.07
C TYR A 24 11.13 -7.19 5.91
N ASP A 25 12.36 -6.65 5.91
CA ASP A 25 12.71 -5.28 5.49
C ASP A 25 11.77 -4.19 6.09
N ASP A 26 11.05 -3.42 5.26
CA ASP A 26 10.14 -2.35 5.72
C ASP A 26 9.07 -2.85 6.71
N THR A 27 8.70 -4.14 6.68
CA THR A 27 7.78 -4.67 7.69
C THR A 27 8.42 -4.73 9.07
N GLN A 28 9.71 -5.05 9.15
CA GLN A 28 10.47 -5.12 10.40
C GLN A 28 10.72 -3.71 10.92
N ILE A 29 11.36 -2.85 10.13
CA ILE A 29 11.90 -1.57 10.61
C ILE A 29 10.97 -0.37 10.39
N GLY A 30 9.83 -0.56 9.72
CA GLY A 30 8.90 0.51 9.35
C GLY A 30 7.47 0.25 9.82
N ALA A 31 6.81 -0.75 9.21
CA ALA A 31 5.35 -0.92 9.25
C ALA A 31 4.81 -1.50 10.57
N TYR A 32 5.34 -2.61 11.09
CA TYR A 32 4.82 -3.17 12.34
C TYR A 32 4.94 -2.19 13.53
N PRO A 33 6.09 -1.52 13.74
CA PRO A 33 6.25 -0.70 14.92
C PRO A 33 5.44 0.59 14.88
N ILE A 34 5.29 1.21 13.71
CA ILE A 34 4.39 2.37 13.59
C ILE A 34 2.93 1.96 13.78
N TRP A 35 2.52 0.73 13.43
CA TRP A 35 1.20 0.23 13.81
C TRP A 35 1.06 0.12 15.33
N ARG A 36 2.08 -0.39 16.02
CA ARG A 36 2.09 -0.46 17.49
C ARG A 36 1.97 0.93 18.10
N GLU A 37 2.75 1.89 17.62
CA GLU A 37 2.71 3.29 18.06
C GLU A 37 1.34 3.92 17.88
N ILE A 38 0.79 3.87 16.66
CA ILE A 38 -0.56 4.36 16.35
C ILE A 38 -1.60 3.69 17.27
N GLY A 39 -1.47 2.39 17.51
CA GLY A 39 -2.32 1.67 18.44
C GLY A 39 -2.22 2.16 19.88
N THR A 40 -1.02 2.46 20.36
CA THR A 40 -0.75 2.99 21.69
C THR A 40 -1.34 4.39 21.85
N LEU A 41 -1.11 5.29 20.89
CA LEU A 41 -1.69 6.65 20.88
C LEU A 41 -3.23 6.63 20.90
N LEU A 42 -3.84 5.78 20.06
CA LEU A 42 -5.30 5.65 20.05
C LEU A 42 -5.86 5.12 21.37
N ARG A 43 -5.10 4.29 22.10
CA ARG A 43 -5.49 3.78 23.42
C ARG A 43 -5.33 4.81 24.53
N SER A 44 -4.40 5.77 24.40
CA SER A 44 -4.27 6.90 25.32
C SER A 44 -5.29 8.00 25.06
N GLY A 45 -6.08 7.90 23.98
CA GLY A 45 -7.07 8.90 23.59
C GLY A 45 -6.50 10.00 22.70
N GLU A 46 -5.28 9.83 22.20
CA GLU A 46 -4.60 10.76 21.32
C GLU A 46 -4.77 10.35 19.85
N TRP A 47 -5.05 11.32 18.98
CA TRP A 47 -5.08 11.08 17.55
C TRP A 47 -3.66 11.28 16.98
N PRO A 48 -3.13 10.33 16.17
CA PRO A 48 -1.74 10.36 15.71
C PRO A 48 -1.56 11.39 14.57
N ILE A 49 -1.66 12.69 14.88
CA ILE A 49 -1.43 13.77 13.91
C ILE A 49 0.05 14.10 13.80
N PHE A 50 0.69 14.26 14.96
CA PHE A 50 2.05 14.78 15.07
C PHE A 50 2.70 14.30 16.37
N SER A 51 4.00 14.02 16.34
CA SER A 51 4.84 13.73 17.49
C SER A 51 6.06 14.65 17.48
N ALA A 52 6.26 15.42 18.55
CA ALA A 52 7.46 16.25 18.68
C ALA A 52 8.71 15.40 18.93
N GLU A 53 8.53 14.28 19.63
CA GLU A 53 9.57 13.31 19.96
C GLU A 53 10.06 12.52 18.74
N GLY A 54 9.20 12.34 17.73
CA GLY A 54 9.56 11.62 16.51
C GLY A 54 10.43 12.41 15.53
N TRP A 55 10.72 13.68 15.79
CA TRP A 55 11.53 14.58 14.95
C TRP A 55 11.19 14.46 13.45
N GLN A 56 12.10 13.91 12.64
CA GLN A 56 11.91 13.79 11.19
C GLN A 56 10.77 12.84 10.80
N ALA A 57 10.44 11.87 11.66
CA ALA A 57 9.33 10.93 11.48
C ALA A 57 8.06 11.35 12.24
N GLY A 58 8.11 12.48 12.96
CA GLY A 58 7.03 12.96 13.82
C GLY A 58 5.84 13.55 13.07
N ASN A 59 5.97 13.91 11.80
CA ASN A 59 4.87 14.48 11.02
C ASN A 59 4.00 13.39 10.36
N TYR A 60 3.17 12.71 11.16
CA TYR A 60 2.33 11.61 10.69
C TYR A 60 1.30 12.03 9.63
N ALA A 61 0.80 13.27 9.70
CA ALA A 61 -0.13 13.81 8.70
C ALA A 61 0.51 14.03 7.32
N ALA A 62 1.74 14.54 7.26
CA ALA A 62 2.47 14.68 6.00
C ALA A 62 2.88 13.32 5.42
N GLU A 63 3.14 12.33 6.27
CA GLU A 63 3.52 10.99 5.88
C GLU A 63 2.31 10.07 5.65
N GLY A 64 1.55 10.37 4.59
CA GLY A 64 0.24 9.74 4.32
C GLY A 64 0.21 8.20 4.36
N GLN A 65 1.33 7.52 4.12
CA GLN A 65 1.43 6.05 4.19
C GLN A 65 1.14 5.44 5.57
N TRP A 66 1.12 6.24 6.63
CA TRP A 66 0.71 5.82 7.98
C TRP A 66 -0.81 5.70 8.12
N GLY A 67 -1.57 6.21 7.16
CA GLY A 67 -3.00 5.95 7.04
C GLY A 67 -3.82 6.44 8.23
N ILE A 68 -3.53 7.64 8.74
CA ILE A 68 -4.19 8.20 9.95
C ILE A 68 -5.71 8.41 9.77
N PHE A 69 -6.21 8.41 8.54
CA PHE A 69 -7.65 8.44 8.21
C PHE A 69 -8.23 7.07 7.82
N SER A 70 -7.41 6.02 7.78
CA SER A 70 -7.78 4.67 7.37
C SER A 70 -8.28 3.86 8.56
N PRO A 71 -9.58 3.53 8.64
CA PRO A 71 -10.10 2.70 9.72
C PRO A 71 -9.46 1.30 9.74
N VAL A 72 -8.97 0.81 8.60
CA VAL A 72 -8.25 -0.47 8.53
C VAL A 72 -6.86 -0.33 9.16
N THR A 73 -6.13 0.75 8.84
CA THR A 73 -4.78 0.96 9.38
C THR A 73 -4.83 1.25 10.88
N LEU A 74 -5.76 2.11 11.30
CA LEU A 74 -6.02 2.38 12.72
C LEU A 74 -6.46 1.10 13.47
N GLY A 75 -7.32 0.29 12.85
CA GLY A 75 -7.73 -1.00 13.42
C GLY A 75 -6.59 -2.01 13.53
N ILE A 76 -5.71 -2.08 12.54
CA ILE A 76 -4.48 -2.87 12.60
C ILE A 76 -3.59 -2.35 13.74
N GLY A 77 -3.39 -1.04 13.84
CA GLY A 77 -2.62 -0.45 14.93
C GLY A 77 -3.17 -0.81 16.31
N LEU A 78 -4.46 -0.58 16.54
CA LEU A 78 -5.14 -0.93 17.80
C LEU A 78 -4.99 -2.42 18.15
N VAL A 79 -5.24 -3.33 17.19
CA VAL A 79 -5.14 -4.77 17.44
C VAL A 79 -3.70 -5.20 17.69
N SER A 80 -2.72 -4.55 17.05
CA SER A 80 -1.30 -4.86 17.24
C SER A 80 -0.85 -4.74 18.69
N THR A 81 -1.50 -3.89 19.50
CA THR A 81 -1.20 -3.69 20.94
C THR A 81 -1.51 -4.92 21.81
N TYR A 82 -2.29 -5.88 21.30
CA TYR A 82 -2.68 -7.11 22.01
C TYR A 82 -1.84 -8.34 21.62
N PHE A 83 -0.87 -8.18 20.71
CA PHE A 83 -0.02 -9.27 20.27
C PHE A 83 1.41 -9.07 20.79
N ASP A 84 1.97 -10.12 21.37
CA ASP A 84 3.38 -10.11 21.80
C ASP A 84 4.33 -10.47 20.65
N SER A 85 3.84 -11.16 19.62
CA SER A 85 4.66 -11.57 18.47
C SER A 85 4.38 -10.71 17.24
N ALA A 86 5.35 -9.87 16.87
CA ALA A 86 5.32 -9.03 15.68
C ALA A 86 5.25 -9.84 14.39
N LEU A 87 6.00 -10.95 14.34
CA LEU A 87 6.05 -11.85 13.20
C LEU A 87 4.69 -12.51 12.96
N LEU A 88 4.08 -13.08 14.01
CA LEU A 88 2.79 -13.75 13.90
C LEU A 88 1.71 -12.75 13.49
N TYR A 89 1.65 -11.59 14.14
CA TYR A 89 0.65 -10.57 13.85
C TYR A 89 0.75 -10.08 12.40
N SER A 90 1.95 -9.71 11.95
CA SER A 90 2.19 -9.26 10.58
C SER A 90 1.78 -10.33 9.55
N THR A 91 2.12 -11.59 9.83
CA THR A 91 1.74 -12.74 8.99
C THR A 91 0.23 -12.86 8.85
N LEU A 92 -0.52 -12.80 9.96
CA LEU A 92 -1.98 -12.90 9.96
C LEU A 92 -2.62 -11.76 9.16
N VAL A 93 -2.17 -10.52 9.36
CA VAL A 93 -2.66 -9.34 8.63
C VAL A 93 -2.46 -9.51 7.12
N LYS A 94 -1.25 -9.94 6.70
CA LYS A 94 -0.91 -10.09 5.27
C LYS A 94 -1.68 -11.21 4.59
N ILE A 95 -1.88 -12.35 5.27
CA ILE A 95 -2.75 -13.44 4.78
C ILE A 95 -4.20 -12.94 4.66
N ALA A 96 -4.71 -12.18 5.62
CA ALA A 96 -6.06 -11.62 5.58
C ALA A 96 -6.23 -10.62 4.41
N LEU A 97 -5.21 -9.82 4.10
CA LEU A 97 -5.21 -8.92 2.94
C LEU A 97 -5.22 -9.70 1.61
N LEU A 98 -4.42 -10.76 1.47
CA LEU A 98 -4.44 -11.63 0.28
C LEU A 98 -5.80 -12.32 0.11
N ALA A 99 -6.39 -12.83 1.20
CA ALA A 99 -7.73 -13.41 1.18
C ALA A 99 -8.79 -12.37 0.77
N THR A 100 -8.70 -11.15 1.29
CA THR A 100 -9.57 -10.02 0.93
C THR A 100 -9.45 -9.67 -0.55
N ALA A 101 -8.22 -9.55 -1.06
CA ALA A 101 -7.94 -9.31 -2.47
C ALA A 101 -8.57 -10.39 -3.37
N SER A 102 -8.44 -11.67 -2.99
CA SER A 102 -8.97 -12.79 -3.78
C SER A 102 -10.49 -12.70 -3.99
N VAL A 103 -11.22 -12.25 -2.97
CA VAL A 103 -12.67 -12.05 -3.03
C VAL A 103 -13.00 -10.85 -3.91
N GLY A 104 -12.26 -9.74 -3.77
CA GLY A 104 -12.42 -8.55 -4.61
C GLY A 104 -12.21 -8.87 -6.09
N VAL A 105 -11.14 -9.59 -6.42
CA VAL A 105 -10.83 -10.01 -7.81
C VAL A 105 -11.89 -10.95 -8.37
N TYR A 106 -12.39 -11.90 -7.57
CA TYR A 106 -13.51 -12.75 -7.94
C TYR A 106 -14.75 -11.91 -8.29
N LEU A 107 -15.11 -10.95 -7.43
CA LEU A 107 -16.27 -10.09 -7.61
C LEU A 107 -16.11 -9.19 -8.86
N ALA A 108 -14.95 -8.56 -9.03
CA ALA A 108 -14.63 -7.75 -10.22
C ALA A 108 -14.77 -8.58 -11.50
N SER A 109 -14.17 -9.77 -11.53
CA SER A 109 -14.26 -10.70 -12.67
C SER A 109 -15.71 -11.09 -12.99
N ARG A 110 -16.53 -11.37 -11.97
CA ARG A 110 -17.97 -11.65 -12.14
C ARG A 110 -18.73 -10.45 -12.73
N SER A 111 -18.37 -9.23 -12.33
CA SER A 111 -18.98 -8.00 -12.87
C SER A 111 -18.59 -7.70 -14.33
N LEU A 112 -17.50 -8.29 -14.79
CA LEU A 112 -17.02 -8.25 -16.18
C LEU A 112 -17.57 -9.42 -17.03
N GLY A 113 -18.43 -10.26 -16.46
CA GLY A 113 -19.11 -11.36 -17.17
C GLY A 113 -18.40 -12.70 -17.14
N ALA A 114 -17.25 -12.84 -16.45
CA ALA A 114 -16.60 -14.14 -16.29
C ALA A 114 -17.50 -15.11 -15.51
N SER A 115 -17.58 -16.39 -15.88
CA SER A 115 -18.33 -17.43 -15.17
C SER A 115 -17.72 -17.71 -13.78
N GLN A 116 -18.47 -18.37 -12.88
CA GLN A 116 -17.99 -18.64 -11.52
C GLN A 116 -16.63 -19.39 -11.50
N PRO A 117 -16.40 -20.43 -12.33
CA PRO A 117 -15.09 -21.08 -12.41
C PRO A 117 -13.95 -20.15 -12.81
N TRP A 118 -14.11 -19.32 -13.84
CA TRP A 118 -13.06 -18.41 -14.29
C TRP A 118 -12.80 -17.26 -13.32
N ALA A 119 -13.84 -16.76 -12.66
CA ALA A 119 -13.69 -15.78 -11.58
C ALA A 119 -12.96 -16.38 -10.37
N PHE A 120 -13.15 -17.67 -10.08
CA PHE A 120 -12.40 -18.38 -9.04
C PHE A 120 -10.92 -18.50 -9.39
N VAL A 121 -10.58 -18.87 -10.63
CA VAL A 121 -9.18 -18.88 -11.12
C VAL A 121 -8.55 -17.50 -10.95
N ALA A 122 -9.21 -16.44 -11.43
CA ALA A 122 -8.69 -15.09 -11.32
C ALA A 122 -8.46 -14.66 -9.86
N GLY A 123 -9.43 -14.94 -8.98
CA GLY A 123 -9.36 -14.59 -7.57
C GLY A 123 -8.17 -15.21 -6.84
N VAL A 124 -7.90 -16.50 -7.06
CA VAL A 124 -6.79 -17.20 -6.38
C VAL A 124 -5.45 -16.90 -7.02
N THR A 125 -5.37 -16.89 -8.35
CA THR A 125 -4.07 -16.79 -9.05
C THR A 125 -3.51 -15.37 -9.05
N ALA A 126 -4.35 -14.34 -8.92
CA ALA A 126 -3.88 -12.97 -8.76
C ALA A 126 -3.06 -12.77 -7.47
N THR A 127 -3.34 -13.52 -6.40
CA THR A 127 -2.56 -13.44 -5.15
C THR A 127 -1.23 -14.21 -5.20
N LEU A 128 -0.99 -14.93 -6.30
CA LEU A 128 0.23 -15.72 -6.55
C LEU A 128 1.19 -15.03 -7.53
N ALA A 129 0.88 -13.80 -7.95
CA ALA A 129 1.76 -13.02 -8.82
C ALA A 129 3.10 -12.73 -8.12
N GLY A 130 4.18 -12.77 -8.90
CA GLY A 130 5.55 -12.69 -8.40
C GLY A 130 5.81 -11.49 -7.50
N PHE A 131 5.52 -10.28 -8.00
CA PHE A 131 5.69 -9.05 -7.23
C PHE A 131 4.86 -9.02 -5.95
N THR A 132 3.59 -9.41 -6.04
CA THR A 132 2.68 -9.45 -4.89
C THR A 132 3.21 -10.39 -3.81
N VAL A 133 3.72 -11.55 -4.19
CA VAL A 133 4.23 -12.57 -3.26
C VAL A 133 5.61 -12.22 -2.71
N TYR A 134 6.53 -11.69 -3.52
CA TYR A 134 7.93 -11.51 -3.12
C TYR A 134 8.30 -10.11 -2.63
N LEU A 135 7.47 -9.08 -2.85
CA LEU A 135 7.74 -7.70 -2.40
C LEU A 135 6.61 -7.15 -1.53
N ASP A 136 5.39 -7.03 -2.05
CA ASP A 136 4.27 -6.39 -1.34
C ASP A 136 3.87 -7.16 -0.09
N ALA A 137 3.72 -8.47 -0.20
CA ALA A 137 3.34 -9.30 0.92
C ALA A 137 4.45 -9.38 2.00
N PRO A 138 5.73 -9.60 1.69
CA PRO A 138 6.77 -9.72 2.73
C PRO A 138 7.26 -8.38 3.31
N SER A 139 7.26 -7.30 2.53
CA SER A 139 7.83 -5.99 2.93
C SER A 139 6.88 -4.81 2.71
N TRP A 140 6.41 -4.57 1.47
CA TRP A 140 5.68 -3.34 1.08
C TRP A 140 4.17 -3.41 1.32
N VAL A 141 3.78 -3.53 2.59
CA VAL A 141 2.40 -3.80 2.98
C VAL A 141 1.39 -2.71 2.59
N THR A 142 1.82 -1.44 2.51
CA THR A 142 0.94 -0.35 2.04
C THR A 142 0.53 -0.54 0.58
N GLY A 143 1.44 -1.05 -0.26
CA GLY A 143 1.17 -1.51 -1.62
C GLY A 143 0.18 -2.68 -1.65
N LEU A 144 0.38 -3.67 -0.78
CA LEU A 144 -0.54 -4.81 -0.63
C LEU A 144 -1.97 -4.36 -0.28
N MET A 145 -2.12 -3.43 0.67
CA MET A 145 -3.41 -2.92 1.13
C MET A 145 -4.20 -2.26 0.00
N VAL A 146 -3.61 -1.30 -0.72
CA VAL A 146 -4.30 -0.62 -1.83
C VAL A 146 -4.63 -1.57 -2.97
N TRP A 147 -3.73 -2.52 -3.28
CA TRP A 147 -3.96 -3.54 -4.29
C TRP A 147 -5.10 -4.49 -3.89
N ALA A 148 -5.25 -4.81 -2.60
CA ALA A 148 -6.34 -5.64 -2.10
C ALA A 148 -7.72 -4.95 -2.20
N PHE A 149 -7.76 -3.62 -2.09
CA PHE A 149 -9.02 -2.85 -2.13
C PHE A 149 -9.45 -2.45 -3.54
N LEU A 150 -8.52 -2.23 -4.48
CA LEU A 150 -8.83 -1.79 -5.85
C LEU A 150 -9.88 -2.66 -6.57
N PRO A 151 -9.88 -4.01 -6.46
CA PRO A 151 -10.88 -4.85 -7.11
C PRO A 151 -12.30 -4.60 -6.61
N TYR A 152 -12.47 -4.21 -5.34
CA TYR A 152 -13.76 -3.83 -4.78
C TYR A 152 -14.25 -2.51 -5.38
N VAL A 153 -13.35 -1.54 -5.57
CA VAL A 153 -13.65 -0.28 -6.25
C VAL A 153 -14.14 -0.57 -7.67
N TRP A 154 -13.43 -1.42 -8.41
CA TRP A 154 -13.82 -1.80 -9.77
C TRP A 154 -15.19 -2.47 -9.82
N TRP A 155 -15.39 -3.48 -8.99
CA TRP A 155 -16.66 -4.19 -8.88
C TRP A 155 -17.81 -3.25 -8.53
N ALA A 156 -17.64 -2.42 -7.51
CA ALA A 156 -18.69 -1.52 -7.04
C ALA A 156 -19.01 -0.42 -8.06
N LEU A 157 -17.99 0.13 -8.72
CA LEU A 157 -18.15 1.11 -9.79
C LEU A 157 -18.99 0.53 -10.93
N ARG A 158 -18.66 -0.67 -11.41
CA ARG A 158 -19.47 -1.33 -12.46
C ARG A 158 -20.89 -1.62 -12.01
N ARG A 159 -21.12 -2.00 -10.76
CA ARG A 159 -22.48 -2.21 -10.21
C ARG A 159 -23.29 -0.92 -10.16
N MET A 160 -22.66 0.20 -9.81
CA MET A 160 -23.32 1.51 -9.77
C MET A 160 -23.67 2.00 -11.17
N CYS A 161 -22.73 1.92 -12.11
CA CYS A 161 -22.90 2.38 -13.50
C CYS A 161 -23.90 1.50 -14.26
N TYR A 162 -23.71 0.18 -14.28
CA TYR A 162 -24.43 -0.72 -15.20
C TYR A 162 -25.62 -1.45 -14.57
N GLN A 163 -25.66 -1.60 -13.24
CA GLN A 163 -26.74 -2.34 -12.55
C GLN A 163 -27.62 -1.41 -11.70
N ASN A 164 -27.40 -0.09 -11.78
CA ASN A 164 -28.11 0.94 -11.03
C ASN A 164 -28.19 0.63 -9.51
N LYS A 165 -27.14 0.00 -8.96
CA LYS A 165 -27.04 -0.31 -7.53
C LYS A 165 -26.57 0.91 -6.73
N SER A 166 -26.67 0.80 -5.40
CA SER A 166 -26.27 1.84 -4.47
C SER A 166 -24.80 2.25 -4.68
N PRO A 167 -24.46 3.55 -4.54
CA PRO A 167 -23.08 4.05 -4.57
C PRO A 167 -22.28 3.67 -3.32
N LEU A 168 -22.92 3.27 -2.22
CA LEU A 168 -22.26 3.01 -0.94
C LEU A 168 -21.06 2.06 -1.02
N PRO A 169 -21.13 0.88 -1.70
CA PRO A 169 -19.97 0.00 -1.78
C PRO A 169 -18.78 0.63 -2.53
N LEU A 170 -19.05 1.50 -3.50
CA LEU A 170 -18.00 2.22 -4.23
C LEU A 170 -17.34 3.25 -3.34
N LEU A 171 -18.15 4.09 -2.67
CA LEU A 171 -17.63 5.12 -1.79
C LEU A 171 -16.88 4.52 -0.60
N ALA A 172 -17.38 3.44 -0.01
CA ALA A 172 -16.69 2.73 1.07
C ALA A 172 -15.37 2.12 0.62
N SER A 173 -15.36 1.35 -0.48
CA SER A 173 -14.12 0.72 -0.98
C SER A 173 -13.10 1.74 -1.49
N GLY A 174 -13.56 2.81 -2.14
CA GLY A 174 -12.69 3.91 -2.59
C GLY A 174 -12.12 4.71 -1.43
N TYR A 175 -12.93 4.99 -0.40
CA TYR A 175 -12.47 5.61 0.85
C TYR A 175 -11.36 4.77 1.47
N LEU A 176 -11.60 3.47 1.69
CA LEU A 176 -10.60 2.56 2.27
C LEU A 176 -9.29 2.57 1.47
N LEU A 177 -9.36 2.49 0.14
CA LEU A 177 -8.18 2.53 -0.71
C LEU A 177 -7.41 3.85 -0.58
N VAL A 178 -8.10 4.99 -0.67
CA VAL A 178 -7.46 6.31 -0.64
C VAL A 178 -6.85 6.59 0.72
N THR A 179 -7.55 6.26 1.81
CA THR A 179 -7.10 6.56 3.18
C THR A 179 -5.90 5.74 3.65
N VAL A 180 -5.52 4.66 2.96
CA VAL A 180 -4.22 4.01 3.18
C VAL A 180 -3.06 4.99 2.91
N GLY A 181 -3.29 6.01 2.08
CA GLY A 181 -2.34 7.10 1.81
C GLY A 181 -1.13 6.69 0.97
N TYR A 182 -1.22 5.55 0.27
CA TYR A 182 -0.21 5.11 -0.68
C TYR A 182 -0.52 5.59 -2.11
N VAL A 183 0.27 6.54 -2.61
CA VAL A 183 -0.01 7.31 -3.83
C VAL A 183 -0.22 6.43 -5.07
N HIS A 184 0.56 5.35 -5.23
CA HIS A 184 0.43 4.45 -6.38
C HIS A 184 -0.95 3.80 -6.47
N GLY A 185 -1.57 3.46 -5.32
CA GLY A 185 -2.92 2.90 -5.26
C GLY A 185 -3.97 3.88 -5.74
N THR A 186 -3.93 5.12 -5.25
CA THR A 186 -4.86 6.17 -5.64
C THR A 186 -4.74 6.50 -7.13
N ILE A 187 -3.53 6.54 -7.68
CA ILE A 187 -3.32 6.74 -9.12
C ILE A 187 -3.92 5.60 -9.94
N MET A 188 -3.75 4.35 -9.51
CA MET A 188 -4.39 3.21 -10.17
C MET A 188 -5.92 3.24 -10.08
N MET A 189 -6.47 3.75 -8.99
CA MET A 189 -7.90 4.03 -8.90
C MET A 189 -8.33 5.10 -9.90
N VAL A 190 -7.59 6.21 -10.04
CA VAL A 190 -7.89 7.27 -11.03
C VAL A 190 -7.88 6.69 -12.45
N LEU A 191 -6.87 5.89 -12.81
CA LEU A 191 -6.79 5.26 -14.13
C LEU A 191 -7.96 4.29 -14.38
N LEU A 192 -8.41 3.57 -13.35
CA LEU A 192 -9.60 2.74 -13.43
C LEU A 192 -10.86 3.57 -13.67
N PHE A 193 -11.01 4.71 -12.99
CA PHE A 193 -12.11 5.66 -13.25
C PHE A 193 -12.06 6.18 -14.69
N VAL A 194 -10.89 6.59 -15.18
CA VAL A 194 -10.69 7.00 -16.58
C VAL A 194 -11.10 5.89 -17.54
N ALA A 195 -10.68 4.65 -17.28
CA ALA A 195 -11.01 3.51 -18.12
C ALA A 195 -12.52 3.23 -18.18
N VAL A 196 -13.22 3.34 -17.05
CA VAL A 196 -14.68 3.17 -16.99
C VAL A 196 -15.41 4.37 -17.61
N MET A 197 -14.94 5.61 -17.41
CA MET A 197 -15.52 6.79 -18.05
C MET A 197 -15.46 6.67 -19.57
N LEU A 198 -14.33 6.24 -20.13
CA LEU A 198 -14.18 6.01 -21.56
C LEU A 198 -15.09 4.86 -22.06
N GLU A 199 -15.22 3.76 -21.31
CA GLU A 199 -16.20 2.70 -21.63
C GLU A 199 -17.64 3.23 -21.67
N VAL A 200 -18.01 4.06 -20.70
CA VAL A 200 -19.35 4.65 -20.61
C VAL A 200 -19.60 5.68 -21.73
N LEU A 201 -18.60 6.47 -22.08
CA LEU A 201 -18.65 7.42 -23.21
C LEU A 201 -18.84 6.71 -24.55
N ILE A 202 -18.11 5.60 -24.77
CA ILE A 202 -18.28 4.76 -25.97
C ILE A 202 -19.73 4.25 -26.08
N ARG A 203 -20.35 3.92 -24.94
CA ARG A 203 -21.75 3.48 -24.87
C ARG A 203 -22.77 4.63 -24.89
N LYS A 204 -22.32 5.88 -24.87
CA LYS A 204 -23.16 7.09 -24.81
C LYS A 204 -24.14 7.10 -23.63
N ASP A 205 -23.77 6.48 -22.50
CA ASP A 205 -24.61 6.48 -21.28
C ASP A 205 -24.23 7.65 -20.36
N TRP A 206 -24.81 8.81 -20.65
CA TRP A 206 -24.58 10.05 -19.89
C TRP A 206 -24.96 9.95 -18.41
N ARG A 207 -25.93 9.10 -18.06
CA ARG A 207 -26.33 8.91 -16.66
C ARG A 207 -25.26 8.15 -15.89
N ALA A 208 -24.71 7.08 -16.48
CA ALA A 208 -23.58 6.38 -15.90
C ALA A 208 -22.36 7.29 -15.81
N LEU A 209 -22.12 8.16 -16.80
CA LEU A 209 -21.00 9.09 -16.81
C LEU A 209 -21.09 10.09 -15.64
N ALA A 210 -22.27 10.71 -15.48
CA ALA A 210 -22.52 11.65 -14.38
C ALA A 210 -22.32 10.99 -13.01
N LYS A 211 -22.76 9.73 -12.84
CA LYS A 211 -22.53 8.98 -11.60
C LYS A 211 -21.04 8.71 -11.37
N THR A 212 -20.31 8.28 -12.40
CA THR A 212 -18.87 8.04 -12.30
C THR A 212 -18.12 9.32 -11.92
N LEU A 213 -18.40 10.43 -12.60
CA LEU A 213 -17.83 11.75 -12.28
C LEU A 213 -18.17 12.20 -10.87
N SER A 214 -19.44 12.06 -10.44
CA SER A 214 -19.87 12.43 -9.09
C SER A 214 -19.16 11.61 -8.02
N SER A 215 -19.07 10.28 -8.20
CA SER A 215 -18.32 9.43 -7.27
C SER A 215 -16.82 9.71 -7.28
N GLY A 216 -16.26 10.06 -8.45
CA GLY A 216 -14.86 10.44 -8.58
C GLY A 216 -14.55 11.75 -7.87
N ALA A 217 -15.45 12.74 -7.96
CA ALA A 217 -15.34 14.00 -7.23
C ALA A 217 -15.40 13.80 -5.71
N LEU A 218 -16.34 12.97 -5.22
CA LEU A 218 -16.42 12.63 -3.79
C LEU A 218 -15.14 11.94 -3.29
N LEU A 219 -14.62 10.96 -4.03
CA LEU A 219 -13.36 10.30 -3.68
C LEU A 219 -12.14 11.21 -3.87
N GLY A 220 -12.21 12.16 -4.80
CA GLY A 220 -11.20 13.21 -4.99
C GLY A 220 -11.12 14.16 -3.81
N MET A 221 -12.24 14.49 -3.16
CA MET A 221 -12.24 15.23 -1.89
C MET A 221 -11.62 14.43 -0.74
N VAL A 222 -11.85 13.11 -0.68
CA VAL A 222 -11.14 12.24 0.26
C VAL A 222 -9.64 12.23 -0.02
N ALA A 223 -9.24 12.14 -1.30
CA ALA A 223 -7.84 12.16 -1.70
C ALA A 223 -7.18 13.51 -1.37
N LEU A 224 -7.90 14.61 -1.54
CA LEU A 224 -7.45 15.94 -1.12
C LEU A 224 -7.15 15.94 0.37
N ALA A 225 -8.06 15.45 1.21
CA ALA A 225 -7.82 15.37 2.66
C ALA A 225 -6.60 14.52 3.03
N VAL A 226 -6.35 13.43 2.32
CA VAL A 226 -5.24 12.50 2.65
C VAL A 226 -3.87 13.01 2.16
N TYR A 227 -3.80 13.64 0.99
CA TYR A 227 -2.53 13.98 0.35
C TYR A 227 -2.14 15.46 0.46
N LEU A 228 -3.08 16.35 0.79
CA LEU A 228 -2.81 17.79 0.85
C LEU A 228 -1.68 18.16 1.84
N PRO A 229 -1.62 17.62 3.08
CA PRO A 229 -0.51 17.90 3.99
C PRO A 229 0.84 17.55 3.38
N GLY A 230 0.94 16.33 2.82
CA GLY A 230 2.17 15.87 2.19
C GLY A 230 2.60 16.78 1.05
N VAL A 231 1.66 17.27 0.23
CA VAL A 231 1.97 18.21 -0.85
C VAL A 231 2.44 19.57 -0.33
N LEU A 232 1.79 20.11 0.69
CA LEU A 232 2.16 21.41 1.26
C LEU A 232 3.45 21.36 2.09
N THR A 233 3.85 20.17 2.55
CA THR A 233 5.12 19.94 3.24
C THR A 233 6.29 19.59 2.29
N LEU A 234 6.05 19.32 1.00
CA LEU A 234 7.07 18.85 0.04
C LEU A 234 8.37 19.68 0.04
N SER A 235 8.27 21.01 0.14
CA SER A 235 9.42 21.93 0.06
C SER A 235 10.44 21.75 1.18
N SER A 236 10.02 21.26 2.35
CA SER A 236 10.91 21.01 3.50
C SER A 236 11.43 19.57 3.55
N THR A 237 11.08 18.71 2.58
CA THR A 237 11.44 17.28 2.59
C THR A 237 12.65 16.96 1.74
N ALA A 238 13.33 15.83 2.02
CA ALA A 238 14.48 15.38 1.20
C ALA A 238 14.05 14.75 -0.15
N ARG A 239 12.76 14.78 -0.49
CA ARG A 239 12.19 14.16 -1.70
C ARG A 239 12.49 14.99 -2.95
N LYS A 240 13.51 14.57 -3.71
CA LYS A 240 13.79 15.14 -5.05
C LYS A 240 12.61 15.00 -6.02
N THR A 241 12.19 16.11 -6.63
CA THR A 241 11.15 16.16 -7.68
C THR A 241 11.80 16.29 -9.05
N GLY A 242 12.22 15.17 -9.64
CA GLY A 242 12.86 15.13 -10.96
C GLY A 242 12.39 13.95 -11.79
N ILE A 243 12.68 13.99 -13.09
CA ILE A 243 12.49 12.87 -14.00
C ILE A 243 13.88 12.32 -14.35
N SER A 244 14.12 11.05 -14.04
CA SER A 244 15.37 10.35 -14.35
C SER A 244 15.12 8.88 -14.63
N ASN A 245 16.04 8.25 -15.38
CA ASN A 245 16.04 6.81 -15.56
C ASN A 245 17.41 6.22 -15.21
N THR A 246 17.51 5.59 -14.05
CA THR A 246 18.71 4.88 -13.57
C THR A 246 18.61 3.37 -13.79
N ASN A 247 17.55 2.89 -14.46
CA ASN A 247 17.15 1.48 -14.52
C ASN A 247 16.88 0.82 -13.16
N PHE A 248 16.86 1.60 -12.08
CA PHE A 248 16.57 1.11 -10.74
C PHE A 248 15.09 0.70 -10.64
N LEU A 249 14.86 -0.59 -10.37
CA LEU A 249 13.52 -1.16 -10.19
C LEU A 249 12.56 -0.83 -11.36
N THR A 250 13.08 -0.88 -12.58
CA THR A 250 12.31 -0.78 -13.82
C THR A 250 12.00 -2.16 -14.39
N VAL A 251 10.85 -2.30 -15.05
CA VAL A 251 10.45 -3.54 -15.73
C VAL A 251 10.77 -3.43 -17.21
N ASP A 252 11.32 -4.49 -17.78
CA ASP A 252 11.61 -4.59 -19.21
C ASP A 252 10.65 -5.55 -19.95
N LEU A 253 10.65 -5.46 -21.28
CA LEU A 253 9.78 -6.30 -22.11
C LEU A 253 10.19 -7.78 -22.10
N THR A 254 11.48 -8.06 -21.92
CA THR A 254 12.00 -9.43 -21.82
C THR A 254 11.49 -10.12 -20.55
N GLY A 255 11.55 -9.44 -19.40
CA GLY A 255 11.00 -9.92 -18.14
C GLY A 255 9.49 -10.15 -18.20
N LEU A 256 8.74 -9.33 -18.94
CA LEU A 256 7.31 -9.54 -19.18
C LEU A 256 7.03 -10.70 -20.14
N ALA A 257 7.83 -10.92 -21.18
CA ALA A 257 7.69 -12.06 -22.09
C ALA A 257 7.94 -13.41 -21.37
N GLY A 258 8.78 -13.41 -20.33
CA GLY A 258 9.01 -14.54 -19.44
C GLY A 258 7.97 -14.70 -18.30
N SER A 259 6.96 -13.84 -18.19
CA SER A 259 6.02 -13.79 -17.05
C SER A 259 5.15 -15.05 -16.87
N ALA A 260 5.11 -15.94 -17.86
CA ALA A 260 4.44 -17.23 -17.76
C ALA A 260 5.28 -18.28 -17.01
N LEU A 261 6.58 -18.07 -16.79
CA LEU A 261 7.43 -19.06 -16.15
C LEU A 261 7.65 -18.71 -14.66
N PRO A 262 7.23 -19.56 -13.70
CA PRO A 262 7.39 -19.32 -12.27
C PRO A 262 8.85 -19.29 -11.77
N SER A 263 9.82 -19.69 -12.60
CA SER A 263 11.26 -19.62 -12.32
C SER A 263 12.00 -18.55 -13.12
N ASN A 264 11.29 -17.70 -13.89
CA ASN A 264 11.93 -16.65 -14.68
C ASN A 264 12.52 -15.58 -13.75
N LEU A 265 13.83 -15.34 -13.82
CA LEU A 265 14.53 -14.31 -13.06
C LEU A 265 14.72 -13.07 -13.95
N PRO A 266 13.85 -12.04 -13.84
CA PRO A 266 13.83 -10.93 -14.77
C PRO A 266 14.98 -9.94 -14.55
N GLN A 267 15.32 -9.17 -15.59
CA GLN A 267 16.30 -8.09 -15.54
C GLN A 267 15.70 -6.84 -14.87
N VAL A 268 15.40 -6.94 -13.58
CA VAL A 268 14.99 -5.81 -12.74
C VAL A 268 16.18 -5.45 -11.86
N ALA A 269 16.87 -4.36 -12.21
CA ALA A 269 18.10 -3.97 -11.52
C ALA A 269 17.82 -3.31 -10.17
N SER A 270 18.68 -3.60 -9.19
CA SER A 270 18.71 -2.94 -7.89
C SER A 270 20.13 -2.85 -7.36
N TRP A 271 20.42 -1.84 -6.52
CA TRP A 271 21.73 -1.71 -5.89
C TRP A 271 22.03 -2.80 -4.86
N TRP A 272 21.02 -3.52 -4.34
CA TRP A 272 21.22 -4.59 -3.34
C TRP A 272 21.16 -6.03 -3.86
N TRP A 273 20.79 -6.28 -5.12
CA TRP A 273 20.86 -7.62 -5.74
C TRP A 273 21.49 -7.65 -7.13
N GLY A 274 21.93 -6.50 -7.64
CA GLY A 274 22.53 -6.38 -8.97
C GLY A 274 21.50 -6.31 -10.11
N PRO A 275 21.88 -6.69 -11.35
CA PRO A 275 21.08 -6.41 -12.54
C PRO A 275 19.86 -7.33 -12.75
N PHE A 276 19.84 -8.51 -12.12
CA PHE A 276 18.75 -9.48 -12.23
C PHE A 276 18.13 -9.73 -10.87
N ALA A 277 16.81 -9.72 -10.80
CA ALA A 277 16.11 -10.06 -9.55
C ALA A 277 16.37 -11.53 -9.20
N PRO A 278 16.71 -11.86 -7.94
CA PRO A 278 17.02 -13.22 -7.51
C PRO A 278 15.76 -14.07 -7.30
N VAL A 279 14.58 -13.51 -7.59
CA VAL A 279 13.26 -14.14 -7.44
C VAL A 279 12.42 -13.85 -8.69
N PRO A 280 11.35 -14.63 -8.95
CA PRO A 280 10.51 -14.48 -10.13
C PRO A 280 9.56 -13.28 -10.05
N LEU A 281 10.12 -12.07 -10.04
CA LEU A 281 9.42 -10.83 -9.70
C LEU A 281 8.33 -10.44 -10.71
N THR A 282 8.56 -10.72 -12.01
CA THR A 282 7.60 -10.42 -13.10
C THR A 282 6.65 -11.58 -13.40
N TYR A 283 6.67 -12.67 -12.62
CA TYR A 283 5.74 -13.78 -12.81
C TYR A 283 4.28 -13.31 -12.66
N ILE A 284 3.43 -13.66 -13.63
CA ILE A 284 2.00 -13.35 -13.61
C ILE A 284 1.20 -14.62 -13.41
N ALA A 285 1.28 -15.56 -14.36
CA ALA A 285 0.54 -16.82 -14.29
C ALA A 285 1.10 -17.84 -15.29
N TRP A 286 1.23 -19.09 -14.88
CA TRP A 286 1.74 -20.16 -15.75
C TRP A 286 0.89 -20.43 -16.99
N PHE A 287 -0.40 -20.12 -16.92
CA PHE A 287 -1.38 -20.40 -17.96
C PHE A 287 -1.61 -19.22 -18.94
N LEU A 288 -0.78 -18.18 -18.93
CA LEU A 288 -0.83 -17.11 -19.93
C LEU A 288 -0.85 -17.59 -21.41
N PRO A 289 -0.14 -18.67 -21.79
CA PRO A 289 -0.24 -19.22 -23.15
C PRO A 289 -1.67 -19.56 -23.61
N LEU A 290 -2.62 -19.76 -22.68
CA LEU A 290 -4.03 -20.01 -23.00
C LEU A 290 -4.72 -18.81 -23.70
N PHE A 291 -4.10 -17.64 -23.80
CA PHE A 291 -4.55 -16.57 -24.69
C PHE A 291 -4.75 -17.04 -26.14
N ALA A 292 -3.94 -18.00 -26.61
CA ALA A 292 -4.09 -18.60 -27.93
C ALA A 292 -5.39 -19.41 -28.11
N LEU A 293 -6.12 -19.71 -27.02
CA LEU A 293 -7.43 -20.37 -27.05
C LEU A 293 -8.60 -19.36 -27.06
N VAL A 294 -8.32 -18.06 -27.05
CA VAL A 294 -9.33 -17.01 -27.18
C VAL A 294 -9.71 -16.82 -28.65
N ASN A 295 -11.00 -16.76 -28.93
CA ASN A 295 -11.54 -16.35 -30.22
C ASN A 295 -11.59 -14.82 -30.27
N PHE A 296 -10.55 -14.19 -30.83
CA PHE A 296 -10.45 -12.74 -30.94
C PHE A 296 -11.58 -12.09 -31.76
N GLY A 297 -12.14 -12.79 -32.75
CA GLY A 297 -13.31 -12.31 -33.50
C GLY A 297 -14.53 -12.15 -32.58
N ARG A 298 -14.82 -13.17 -31.77
CA ARG A 298 -15.90 -13.11 -30.77
C ARG A 298 -15.55 -12.19 -29.60
N LEU A 299 -14.28 -12.08 -29.23
CA LEU A 299 -13.86 -11.14 -28.19
C LEU A 299 -14.13 -9.70 -28.66
N ARG A 300 -13.78 -9.36 -29.90
CA ARG A 300 -14.00 -8.03 -30.49
C ARG A 300 -15.47 -7.61 -30.47
N THR A 301 -16.41 -8.54 -30.63
CA THR A 301 -17.84 -8.22 -30.55
C THR A 301 -18.31 -7.92 -29.13
N VAL A 302 -17.66 -8.48 -28.11
CA VAL A 302 -17.99 -8.22 -26.69
C VAL A 302 -17.09 -7.16 -26.05
N THR A 303 -15.97 -6.77 -26.68
CA THR A 303 -15.04 -5.74 -26.17
C THR A 303 -15.72 -4.43 -25.78
N PRO A 304 -16.71 -3.89 -26.54
CA PRO A 304 -17.43 -2.68 -26.12
C PRO A 304 -18.13 -2.82 -24.74
N LEU A 305 -18.39 -4.06 -24.31
CA LEU A 305 -19.00 -4.36 -23.01
C LEU A 305 -17.99 -4.45 -21.85
N ILE A 306 -16.70 -4.50 -22.16
CA ILE A 306 -15.61 -4.70 -21.19
C ILE A 306 -14.39 -3.81 -21.49
N SER A 307 -14.53 -2.74 -22.26
CA SER A 307 -13.40 -1.96 -22.78
C SER A 307 -12.56 -1.28 -21.68
N SER A 308 -13.11 -1.08 -20.48
CA SER A 308 -12.38 -0.63 -19.30
C SER A 308 -11.24 -1.58 -18.92
N LEU A 309 -11.39 -2.90 -19.15
CA LEU A 309 -10.38 -3.90 -18.81
C LEU A 309 -9.09 -3.79 -19.65
N PRO A 310 -9.12 -3.88 -21.00
CA PRO A 310 -7.92 -3.70 -21.80
C PRO A 310 -7.34 -2.28 -21.69
N LEU A 311 -8.20 -1.25 -21.52
CA LEU A 311 -7.72 0.12 -21.35
C LEU A 311 -6.97 0.30 -20.02
N PHE A 312 -7.51 -0.21 -18.91
CA PHE A 312 -6.82 -0.18 -17.63
C PHE A 312 -5.52 -0.99 -17.66
N PHE A 313 -5.49 -2.14 -18.36
CA PHE A 313 -4.27 -2.90 -18.61
C PHE A 313 -3.21 -2.06 -19.33
N VAL A 314 -3.56 -1.41 -20.45
CA VAL A 314 -2.63 -0.59 -21.22
C VAL A 314 -2.09 0.58 -20.39
N LEU A 315 -2.96 1.30 -19.69
CA LEU A 315 -2.53 2.43 -18.84
C LEU A 315 -1.61 1.98 -17.70
N SER A 316 -1.93 0.85 -17.06
CA SER A 316 -1.08 0.28 -16.00
C SER A 316 0.27 -0.15 -16.56
N LEU A 317 0.28 -0.84 -17.71
CA LEU A 317 1.49 -1.29 -18.37
C LEU A 317 2.40 -0.12 -18.79
N MET A 318 1.82 0.95 -19.34
CA MET A 318 2.58 2.15 -19.70
C MET A 318 3.29 2.76 -18.49
N LEU A 319 2.63 2.81 -17.32
CA LEU A 319 3.27 3.31 -16.10
C LEU A 319 4.29 2.31 -15.50
N THR A 320 4.07 1.00 -15.64
CA THR A 320 5.07 -0.01 -15.22
C THR A 320 6.34 0.04 -16.07
N LEU A 321 6.24 0.48 -17.33
CA LEU A 321 7.36 0.68 -18.26
C LEU A 321 7.91 2.12 -18.24
N ALA A 322 7.47 2.96 -17.31
CA ALA A 322 7.93 4.34 -17.19
C ALA A 322 9.40 4.41 -16.71
N PRO A 323 10.05 5.59 -16.78
CA PRO A 323 11.36 5.83 -16.17
C PRO A 323 11.41 5.47 -14.67
N SER A 324 12.62 5.20 -14.14
CA SER A 324 12.80 4.87 -12.71
C SER A 324 12.23 5.93 -11.76
N ASP A 325 12.34 7.20 -12.15
CA ASP A 325 11.85 8.34 -11.39
C ASP A 325 10.99 9.23 -12.27
N LEU A 326 9.69 9.32 -11.95
CA LEU A 326 8.73 10.22 -12.57
C LEU A 326 8.13 11.13 -11.48
N GLY A 327 8.94 12.06 -10.97
CA GLY A 327 8.57 12.90 -9.83
C GLY A 327 8.29 12.06 -8.58
N PRO A 328 7.07 12.10 -8.00
CA PRO A 328 6.71 11.27 -6.85
C PRO A 328 6.49 9.79 -7.22
N LEU A 329 6.22 9.49 -8.50
CA LEU A 329 6.08 8.11 -9.01
C LEU A 329 7.47 7.52 -9.26
N ARG A 330 8.10 7.02 -8.19
CA ARG A 330 9.36 6.27 -8.28
C ARG A 330 9.14 4.77 -8.34
N THR A 331 10.14 4.06 -8.84
CA THR A 331 10.23 2.59 -8.84
C THR A 331 9.00 1.95 -9.49
N PRO A 332 8.86 2.06 -10.82
CA PRO A 332 7.64 1.71 -11.55
C PRO A 332 7.26 0.23 -11.44
N VAL A 333 8.19 -0.66 -11.05
CA VAL A 333 7.89 -2.05 -10.69
C VAL A 333 6.80 -2.19 -9.62
N ARG A 334 6.60 -1.18 -8.75
CA ARG A 334 5.48 -1.10 -7.78
C ARG A 334 4.10 -1.23 -8.44
N LEU A 335 4.01 -1.02 -9.74
CA LEU A 335 2.79 -1.09 -10.51
C LEU A 335 2.57 -2.48 -11.16
N MET A 336 3.55 -3.36 -11.09
CA MET A 336 3.49 -4.73 -11.61
C MET A 336 2.30 -5.55 -11.06
N PRO A 337 1.90 -5.45 -9.78
CA PRO A 337 0.71 -6.14 -9.26
C PRO A 337 -0.59 -5.82 -10.02
N TYR A 338 -0.72 -4.60 -10.53
CA TYR A 338 -1.90 -4.17 -11.29
C TYR A 338 -1.86 -4.73 -12.71
N VAL A 339 -0.69 -4.79 -13.34
CA VAL A 339 -0.49 -5.47 -14.63
C VAL A 339 -0.78 -6.96 -14.51
N ALA A 340 -0.27 -7.63 -13.46
CA ALA A 340 -0.53 -9.04 -13.22
C ALA A 340 -2.03 -9.32 -13.00
N LEU A 341 -2.67 -8.55 -12.11
CA LEU A 341 -4.10 -8.65 -11.82
C LEU A 341 -4.94 -8.48 -13.08
N THR A 342 -4.68 -7.42 -13.86
CA THR A 342 -5.46 -7.14 -15.07
C THR A 342 -5.24 -8.17 -16.15
N THR A 343 -4.02 -8.65 -16.34
CA THR A 343 -3.70 -9.71 -17.30
C THR A 343 -4.46 -11.00 -16.98
N ILE A 344 -4.45 -11.42 -15.71
CA ILE A 344 -5.16 -12.61 -15.23
C ILE A 344 -6.67 -12.46 -15.41
N VAL A 345 -7.24 -11.31 -15.01
CA VAL A 345 -8.66 -11.02 -15.18
C VAL A 345 -9.04 -10.99 -16.66
N LEU A 346 -8.23 -10.35 -17.51
CA LEU A 346 -8.44 -10.27 -18.95
C LEU A 346 -8.46 -11.66 -19.59
N LEU A 347 -7.49 -12.52 -19.26
CA LEU A 347 -7.47 -13.90 -19.74
C LEU A 347 -8.70 -14.70 -19.29
N CYS A 348 -9.05 -14.64 -17.99
CA CYS A 348 -10.18 -15.38 -17.43
C CYS A 348 -11.53 -14.91 -18.01
N VAL A 349 -11.71 -13.60 -18.16
CA VAL A 349 -12.90 -13.01 -18.81
C VAL A 349 -12.96 -13.40 -20.29
N ALA A 350 -11.84 -13.32 -21.01
CA ALA A 350 -11.78 -13.66 -22.43
C ALA A 350 -12.07 -15.15 -22.69
N LEU A 351 -11.51 -16.07 -21.89
CA LEU A 351 -11.82 -17.50 -21.97
C LEU A 351 -13.27 -17.78 -21.56
N SER A 352 -13.81 -17.06 -20.58
CA SER A 352 -15.22 -17.22 -20.22
C SER A 352 -16.17 -16.81 -21.33
N LEU A 353 -15.94 -15.65 -21.96
CA LEU A 353 -16.87 -15.06 -22.93
C LEU A 353 -16.64 -15.53 -24.37
N ALA A 354 -15.38 -15.79 -24.73
CA ALA A 354 -14.95 -15.92 -26.12
C ALA A 354 -13.98 -17.08 -26.33
N HIS A 355 -14.05 -18.18 -25.57
CA HIS A 355 -13.24 -19.36 -25.87
C HIS A 355 -13.57 -19.99 -27.23
N VAL A 356 -12.58 -20.60 -27.88
CA VAL A 356 -12.77 -21.35 -29.14
C VAL A 356 -13.53 -22.66 -28.89
N ARG A 357 -14.50 -22.96 -29.76
CA ARG A 357 -15.28 -24.22 -29.72
C ARG A 357 -14.49 -25.42 -30.24
N THR A 358 -13.57 -25.18 -31.17
CA THR A 358 -12.67 -26.18 -31.76
C THR A 358 -11.25 -25.65 -31.72
N ILE A 359 -10.34 -26.40 -31.10
CA ILE A 359 -8.92 -26.04 -31.07
C ILE A 359 -8.26 -26.67 -32.30
N THR A 360 -7.67 -25.84 -33.15
CA THR A 360 -6.88 -26.27 -34.31
C THR A 360 -5.46 -26.66 -33.88
N ARG A 361 -4.77 -27.47 -34.70
CA ARG A 361 -3.34 -27.78 -34.49
C ARG A 361 -2.47 -26.53 -34.39
N THR A 362 -2.80 -25.49 -35.17
CA THR A 362 -2.09 -24.20 -35.14
C THR A 362 -2.20 -23.47 -33.81
N ARG A 363 -3.36 -23.54 -33.13
CA ARG A 363 -3.52 -22.91 -31.80
C ARG A 363 -2.77 -23.68 -30.73
N TRP A 364 -2.77 -25.01 -30.79
CA TRP A 364 -1.91 -25.80 -29.90
C TRP A 364 -0.43 -25.53 -30.15
N ALA A 365 -0.01 -25.41 -31.42
CA ALA A 365 1.35 -25.01 -31.76
C ALA A 365 1.69 -23.62 -31.20
N ALA A 366 0.76 -22.66 -31.25
CA ALA A 366 0.95 -21.33 -30.67
C ALA A 366 1.07 -21.36 -29.13
N VAL A 367 0.21 -22.12 -28.44
CA VAL A 367 0.32 -22.33 -26.98
C VAL A 367 1.68 -22.90 -26.63
N THR A 368 2.08 -23.98 -27.32
CA THR A 368 3.37 -24.64 -27.11
C THR A 368 4.55 -23.72 -27.43
N ALA A 369 4.47 -22.94 -28.51
CA ALA A 369 5.52 -22.00 -28.90
C ALA A 369 5.70 -20.89 -27.87
N VAL A 370 4.62 -20.27 -27.37
CA VAL A 370 4.70 -19.25 -26.31
C VAL A 370 5.26 -19.87 -25.03
N PHE A 371 4.80 -21.06 -24.68
CA PHE A 371 5.28 -21.78 -23.49
C PHE A 371 6.78 -22.10 -23.57
N LEU A 372 7.26 -22.66 -24.70
CA LEU A 372 8.68 -22.93 -24.93
C LEU A 372 9.51 -21.64 -25.04
N ALA A 373 8.95 -20.57 -25.61
CA ALA A 373 9.62 -19.28 -25.67
C ALA A 373 9.83 -18.70 -24.26
N SER A 374 8.84 -18.77 -23.37
CA SER A 374 9.01 -18.34 -21.97
C SER A 374 10.08 -19.16 -21.24
N VAL A 375 10.15 -20.47 -21.49
CA VAL A 375 11.20 -21.35 -20.94
C VAL A 375 12.58 -20.97 -21.47
N TYR A 376 12.68 -20.75 -22.78
CA TYR A 376 13.92 -20.33 -23.43
C TYR A 376 14.38 -18.98 -22.89
N LEU A 377 13.50 -17.98 -22.79
CA LEU A 377 13.82 -16.67 -22.23
C LEU A 377 14.32 -16.77 -20.77
N GLY A 378 13.64 -17.57 -19.94
CA GLY A 378 14.08 -17.81 -18.57
C GLY A 378 15.45 -18.47 -18.48
N TRP A 379 15.73 -19.43 -19.37
CA TRP A 379 17.06 -20.04 -19.48
C TRP A 379 18.12 -19.05 -19.98
N THR A 380 17.82 -18.21 -20.97
CA THR A 380 18.78 -17.20 -21.47
C THR A 380 19.10 -16.12 -20.45
N GLY A 381 18.14 -15.74 -19.59
CA GLY A 381 18.37 -14.75 -18.54
C GLY A 381 19.28 -15.26 -17.44
N LYS A 382 19.07 -16.52 -16.99
CA LYS A 382 19.89 -17.18 -15.96
C LYS A 382 20.10 -18.66 -16.30
N PRO A 383 21.11 -19.01 -17.12
CA PRO A 383 21.37 -20.40 -17.52
C PRO A 383 21.70 -21.33 -16.34
N GLU A 384 22.24 -20.78 -15.26
CA GLU A 384 22.63 -21.48 -14.03
C GLU A 384 21.45 -22.20 -13.37
N VAL A 385 20.22 -21.67 -13.49
CA VAL A 385 19.01 -22.26 -12.87
C VAL A 385 18.28 -23.24 -13.79
N TRP A 386 18.94 -23.80 -14.82
CA TRP A 386 18.31 -24.67 -15.81
C TRP A 386 17.62 -25.91 -15.20
N THR A 387 18.19 -26.51 -14.16
CA THR A 387 17.61 -27.70 -13.49
C THR A 387 16.28 -27.37 -12.82
N VAL A 388 16.19 -26.18 -12.20
CA VAL A 388 14.98 -25.64 -11.58
C VAL A 388 13.92 -25.39 -12.64
N THR A 389 14.30 -24.70 -13.72
CA THR A 389 13.44 -24.42 -14.86
C THR A 389 12.92 -25.70 -15.51
N ALA A 390 13.74 -26.74 -15.67
CA ALA A 390 13.32 -28.02 -16.22
C ALA A 390 12.29 -28.76 -15.34
N ARG A 391 12.46 -28.75 -14.01
CA ARG A 391 11.50 -29.36 -13.07
C ARG A 391 10.17 -28.63 -13.05
N ILE A 392 10.20 -27.29 -12.98
CA ILE A 392 9.00 -26.45 -13.05
C ILE A 392 8.30 -26.63 -14.41
N PHE A 393 9.07 -26.69 -15.49
CA PHE A 393 8.56 -26.98 -16.83
C PHE A 393 7.83 -28.33 -16.90
N LEU A 394 8.37 -29.40 -16.30
CA LEU A 394 7.71 -30.71 -16.28
C LEU A 394 6.34 -30.65 -15.59
N ILE A 395 6.25 -29.97 -14.45
CA ILE A 395 4.97 -29.79 -13.71
C ILE A 395 3.99 -28.99 -14.57
N MET A 396 4.44 -27.88 -15.17
CA MET A 396 3.63 -27.07 -16.07
C MET A 396 3.16 -27.87 -17.29
N ALA A 397 4.04 -28.70 -17.89
CA ALA A 397 3.71 -29.52 -19.05
C ALA A 397 2.62 -30.55 -18.71
N VAL A 398 2.71 -31.24 -17.58
CA VAL A 398 1.66 -32.14 -17.09
C VAL A 398 0.35 -31.40 -16.86
N ALA A 399 0.40 -30.23 -16.21
CA ALA A 399 -0.77 -29.39 -15.99
C ALA A 399 -1.42 -28.92 -17.31
N PHE A 400 -0.61 -28.53 -18.30
CA PHE A 400 -1.08 -28.16 -19.63
C PHE A 400 -1.74 -29.34 -20.36
N VAL A 401 -1.15 -30.54 -20.30
CA VAL A 401 -1.75 -31.75 -20.89
C VAL A 401 -3.09 -32.07 -20.24
N LEU A 402 -3.20 -31.94 -18.91
CA LEU A 402 -4.46 -32.11 -18.18
C LEU A 402 -5.51 -31.06 -18.59
N VAL A 403 -5.13 -29.79 -18.67
CA VAL A 403 -6.02 -28.70 -19.14
C VAL A 403 -6.46 -28.98 -20.57
N ALA A 404 -5.54 -29.36 -21.46
CA ALA A 404 -5.82 -29.71 -22.85
C ALA A 404 -6.83 -30.87 -22.96
N PHE A 405 -6.62 -31.92 -22.18
CA PHE A 405 -7.49 -33.09 -22.15
C PHE A 405 -8.90 -32.76 -21.64
N ILE A 406 -9.02 -32.02 -20.54
CA ILE A 406 -10.32 -31.62 -19.99
C ILE A 406 -11.02 -30.64 -20.94
N TYR A 407 -10.27 -29.71 -21.53
CA TYR A 407 -10.81 -28.76 -22.50
C TYR A 407 -11.32 -29.47 -23.76
N TRP A 408 -10.63 -30.52 -24.24
CA TRP A 408 -11.13 -31.37 -25.32
C TRP A 408 -12.45 -32.08 -24.94
N ARG A 409 -12.55 -32.59 -23.71
CA ARG A 409 -13.78 -33.19 -23.15
C ARG A 409 -14.92 -32.17 -22.97
N MET A 410 -14.60 -30.90 -22.67
CA MET A 410 -15.60 -29.82 -22.53
C MET A 410 -16.45 -29.63 -23.78
N ARG A 411 -15.94 -30.00 -24.97
CA ARG A 411 -16.70 -29.97 -26.23
C ARG A 411 -17.99 -30.81 -26.15
N LYS A 412 -17.98 -31.90 -25.37
CA LYS A 412 -19.13 -32.78 -25.14
C LYS A 412 -19.90 -32.46 -23.85
N ASN A 413 -19.24 -31.88 -22.85
CA ASN A 413 -19.86 -31.55 -21.57
C ASN A 413 -19.39 -30.19 -21.02
N PRO A 414 -20.17 -29.12 -21.23
CA PRO A 414 -19.85 -27.78 -20.74
C PRO A 414 -19.70 -27.67 -19.21
N ARG A 415 -20.25 -28.62 -18.44
CA ARG A 415 -20.14 -28.63 -16.97
C ARG A 415 -18.70 -28.85 -16.48
N LEU A 416 -17.79 -29.29 -17.36
CA LEU A 416 -16.37 -29.49 -17.05
C LEU A 416 -15.55 -28.19 -16.93
N GLN A 417 -16.15 -27.01 -17.13
CA GLN A 417 -15.50 -25.72 -16.85
C GLN A 417 -14.97 -25.63 -15.40
N GLY A 418 -15.73 -26.18 -14.43
CA GLY A 418 -15.29 -26.26 -13.04
C GLY A 418 -14.03 -27.11 -12.85
N ALA A 419 -13.90 -28.20 -13.62
CA ALA A 419 -12.72 -29.06 -13.58
C ALA A 419 -11.48 -28.35 -14.15
N VAL A 420 -11.60 -27.61 -15.26
CA VAL A 420 -10.48 -26.79 -15.78
C VAL A 420 -10.04 -25.76 -14.75
N ALA A 421 -10.99 -25.03 -14.16
CA ALA A 421 -10.67 -24.05 -13.12
C ALA A 421 -9.99 -24.69 -11.91
N THR A 422 -10.44 -25.87 -11.49
CA THR A 422 -9.83 -26.63 -10.39
C THR A 422 -8.39 -27.02 -10.73
N VAL A 423 -8.13 -27.55 -11.93
CA VAL A 423 -6.77 -27.90 -12.37
C VAL A 423 -5.88 -26.65 -12.43
N LEU A 424 -6.37 -25.54 -12.99
CA LEU A 424 -5.60 -24.29 -13.06
C LEU A 424 -5.19 -23.80 -11.67
N VAL A 425 -6.13 -23.74 -10.72
CA VAL A 425 -5.86 -23.30 -9.35
C VAL A 425 -4.97 -24.31 -8.62
N ALA A 426 -5.28 -25.61 -8.68
CA ALA A 426 -4.50 -26.65 -8.02
C ALA A 426 -3.05 -26.66 -8.55
N SER A 427 -2.85 -26.59 -9.86
CA SER A 427 -1.51 -26.51 -10.46
C SER A 427 -0.79 -25.23 -10.10
N SER A 428 -1.47 -24.08 -10.01
CA SER A 428 -0.85 -22.84 -9.52
C SER A 428 -0.38 -22.95 -8.07
N VAL A 429 -1.17 -23.58 -7.19
CA VAL A 429 -0.77 -23.85 -5.80
C VAL A 429 0.38 -24.85 -5.77
N ILE A 430 0.30 -25.95 -6.53
CA ILE A 430 1.38 -26.94 -6.63
C ILE A 430 2.68 -26.31 -7.12
N LEU A 431 2.63 -25.42 -8.12
CA LEU A 431 3.80 -24.72 -8.65
C LEU A 431 4.42 -23.74 -7.64
N SER A 432 3.64 -23.23 -6.68
CA SER A 432 4.18 -22.40 -5.61
C SER A 432 5.11 -23.16 -4.67
N PHE A 433 4.97 -24.49 -4.52
CA PHE A 433 5.87 -25.30 -3.70
C PHE A 433 7.31 -25.33 -4.23
N PRO A 434 7.61 -25.77 -5.47
CA PRO A 434 8.96 -25.70 -5.99
C PRO A 434 9.43 -24.24 -6.11
N GLN A 435 8.55 -23.29 -6.44
CA GLN A 435 8.91 -21.88 -6.49
C GLN A 435 9.47 -21.39 -5.15
N HIS A 436 8.79 -21.65 -4.02
CA HIS A 436 9.27 -21.26 -2.69
C HIS A 436 10.34 -22.19 -2.12
N HIS A 437 10.46 -23.42 -2.60
CA HIS A 437 11.59 -24.28 -2.27
C HIS A 437 12.91 -23.74 -2.83
N TYR A 438 12.90 -23.29 -4.09
CA TYR A 438 14.09 -22.76 -4.76
C TYR A 438 14.35 -21.28 -4.46
N PHE A 439 13.28 -20.51 -4.22
CA PHE A 439 13.33 -19.09 -3.89
C PHE A 439 12.60 -18.86 -2.53
N PRO A 440 13.17 -19.33 -1.40
CA PRO A 440 12.49 -19.28 -0.11
C PRO A 440 12.44 -17.90 0.54
N ALA A 441 13.32 -16.98 0.12
CA ALA A 441 13.42 -15.65 0.70
C ALA A 441 12.92 -14.57 -0.28
N PRO A 442 12.20 -13.56 0.22
CA PRO A 442 12.05 -12.27 -0.46
C PRO A 442 13.42 -11.70 -0.88
N PRO A 443 13.52 -10.92 -1.97
CA PRO A 443 14.77 -10.35 -2.44
C PRO A 443 15.15 -9.08 -1.65
N VAL A 444 14.67 -8.93 -0.43
CA VAL A 444 14.94 -7.79 0.46
C VAL A 444 15.57 -8.31 1.75
N GLN A 445 16.21 -7.42 2.50
CA GLN A 445 16.97 -7.79 3.70
C GLN A 445 16.06 -8.40 4.77
N ASP A 446 16.44 -9.56 5.30
CA ASP A 446 15.99 -9.98 6.64
C ASP A 446 16.97 -9.38 7.64
N PHE A 447 16.54 -8.42 8.44
CA PHE A 447 17.35 -7.94 9.54
C PHE A 447 17.50 -9.02 10.63
N LYS A 448 16.74 -10.12 10.58
CA LYS A 448 16.71 -11.20 11.60
C LYS A 448 16.30 -10.70 12.99
N MET A 449 15.53 -9.61 13.02
CA MET A 449 15.01 -8.99 14.23
C MET A 449 14.17 -9.99 15.07
N PRO A 450 14.23 -9.90 16.41
CA PRO A 450 13.45 -10.76 17.29
C PRO A 450 11.95 -10.76 16.96
N SER A 451 11.29 -11.91 17.10
CA SER A 451 9.85 -11.97 16.76
C SER A 451 8.96 -11.37 17.85
N ASP A 452 9.43 -11.37 19.10
CA ASP A 452 8.66 -10.99 20.29
C ASP A 452 8.97 -9.55 20.70
N THR A 453 7.92 -8.76 20.93
CA THR A 453 8.04 -7.33 21.24
C THR A 453 8.72 -7.06 22.59
N SER A 454 8.65 -8.01 23.53
CA SER A 454 9.31 -7.88 24.83
C SER A 454 10.83 -7.80 24.75
N LYS A 455 11.42 -8.30 23.65
CA LYS A 455 12.87 -8.28 23.44
C LYS A 455 13.42 -6.92 23.02
N TYR A 456 12.57 -5.93 22.78
CA TYR A 456 12.95 -4.59 22.31
C TYR A 456 13.02 -3.54 23.42
N VAL A 457 12.86 -3.96 24.68
CA VAL A 457 12.75 -3.05 25.83
C VAL A 457 14.12 -2.75 26.47
N GLY A 458 15.09 -3.67 26.39
CA GLY A 458 16.33 -3.63 27.17
C GLY A 458 17.52 -2.91 26.53
N GLN A 459 17.46 -2.57 25.24
CA GLN A 459 18.62 -2.07 24.46
C GLN A 459 19.18 -0.74 24.98
N LEU A 460 18.34 0.07 25.63
CA LEU A 460 18.71 1.38 26.19
C LEU A 460 18.51 1.40 27.72
N GLU A 461 18.74 0.28 28.40
CA GLU A 461 18.69 0.23 29.87
C GLU A 461 19.70 1.20 30.48
N GLY A 462 19.22 2.15 31.29
CA GLY A 462 20.04 3.23 31.88
C GLY A 462 20.05 4.53 31.08
N ALA A 463 19.40 4.58 29.92
CA ALA A 463 19.18 5.83 29.20
C ALA A 463 18.31 6.81 30.00
N LYS A 464 18.54 8.10 29.77
CA LYS A 464 17.79 9.21 30.34
C LYS A 464 17.23 10.09 29.22
N GLY A 465 16.01 10.60 29.42
CA GLY A 465 15.36 11.52 28.48
C GLY A 465 15.33 11.00 27.05
N GLN A 466 15.57 11.89 26.08
CA GLN A 466 15.64 11.54 24.66
C GLN A 466 16.98 10.97 24.26
N ALA A 467 16.93 9.88 23.49
CA ALA A 467 18.12 9.25 22.94
C ALA A 467 18.33 9.57 21.45
N ILE A 468 19.59 9.56 21.03
CA ILE A 468 19.98 9.51 19.63
C ILE A 468 20.99 8.38 19.42
N VAL A 469 20.82 7.63 18.34
CA VAL A 469 21.67 6.48 18.02
C VAL A 469 22.56 6.85 16.85
N VAL A 470 23.87 6.83 17.05
CA VAL A 470 24.87 7.22 16.07
C VAL A 470 25.45 5.97 15.41
N GLY A 471 25.34 5.91 14.08
CA GLY A 471 25.94 4.87 13.23
C GLY A 471 24.93 4.11 12.37
N THR A 472 25.39 2.97 11.84
CA THR A 472 24.65 2.11 10.89
C THR A 472 24.43 0.70 11.46
N PRO A 473 23.51 0.52 12.42
CA PRO A 473 23.23 -0.79 13.01
C PRO A 473 22.97 -1.90 11.97
N SER A 474 22.35 -1.57 10.84
CA SER A 474 22.01 -2.57 9.83
C SER A 474 23.17 -3.12 9.01
N ALA A 475 24.35 -2.52 9.16
CA ALA A 475 25.59 -3.00 8.55
C ALA A 475 26.23 -4.16 9.34
N HIS A 476 25.79 -4.39 10.59
CA HIS A 476 26.27 -5.46 11.45
C HIS A 476 25.44 -6.74 11.33
N ASP A 477 25.87 -7.78 12.04
CA ASP A 477 25.10 -9.02 12.14
C ASP A 477 23.87 -8.88 13.05
N GLY A 478 23.06 -9.93 13.09
CA GLY A 478 21.83 -9.93 13.89
C GLY A 478 22.04 -10.02 15.40
N ALA A 479 23.26 -10.22 15.89
CA ALA A 479 23.53 -10.27 17.34
C ALA A 479 23.50 -8.85 17.95
N LEU A 480 23.77 -7.82 17.14
CA LEU A 480 23.73 -6.42 17.57
C LEU A 480 22.33 -5.98 18.06
N TRP A 481 21.26 -6.68 17.68
CA TRP A 481 19.89 -6.32 18.08
C TRP A 481 19.61 -6.51 19.57
N ASP A 482 20.46 -7.22 20.29
CA ASP A 482 20.41 -7.29 21.75
C ASP A 482 20.96 -6.00 22.41
N GLU A 483 21.73 -5.19 21.68
CA GLU A 483 22.38 -3.97 22.18
C GLU A 483 21.77 -2.67 21.62
N THR A 484 21.23 -2.67 20.41
CA THR A 484 20.65 -1.48 19.76
C THR A 484 19.52 -1.85 18.79
N LEU A 485 18.83 -0.85 18.24
CA LEU A 485 17.75 -1.00 17.26
C LEU A 485 17.90 0.01 16.11
N VAL A 486 17.00 -0.03 15.13
CA VAL A 486 17.01 0.87 13.96
C VAL A 486 15.60 1.22 13.48
N GLY A 487 15.44 2.42 12.91
CA GLY A 487 14.20 2.88 12.31
C GLY A 487 13.06 2.97 13.31
N ASN A 488 11.86 2.55 12.91
CA ASN A 488 10.68 2.59 13.76
C ASN A 488 10.69 1.52 14.86
N MET A 489 11.68 0.60 14.89
CA MET A 489 11.79 -0.38 15.99
C MET A 489 11.85 0.28 17.36
N TRP A 490 12.34 1.51 17.44
CA TRP A 490 12.38 2.31 18.66
C TRP A 490 11.00 2.59 19.26
N TYR A 491 9.89 2.52 18.50
CA TYR A 491 8.53 2.58 19.08
C TYR A 491 8.17 1.36 19.94
N LEU A 492 8.96 0.29 19.90
CA LEU A 492 8.82 -0.87 20.79
C LEU A 492 9.66 -0.73 22.06
N ASN A 493 10.57 0.24 22.11
CA ASN A 493 11.39 0.54 23.27
C ASN A 493 10.71 1.66 24.09
N PRO A 494 10.78 1.62 25.43
CA PRO A 494 10.19 2.68 26.27
C PRO A 494 10.96 4.02 26.19
N VAL A 495 12.22 4.01 25.76
CA VAL A 495 13.03 5.21 25.62
C VAL A 495 12.75 5.85 24.27
N PRO A 496 12.35 7.14 24.22
CA PRO A 496 12.09 7.80 22.96
C PRO A 496 13.42 8.10 22.24
N VAL A 497 13.40 7.97 20.91
CA VAL A 497 14.60 8.11 20.06
C VAL A 497 14.36 9.08 18.92
N HIS A 498 15.35 9.94 18.67
CA HIS A 498 15.33 10.99 17.67
C HIS A 498 15.26 10.49 16.21
N ASN A 499 16.07 9.50 15.88
CA ASN A 499 16.34 9.10 14.50
C ASN A 499 15.55 7.86 14.09
N LEU A 500 14.27 8.08 13.81
CA LEU A 500 13.29 7.07 13.38
C LEU A 500 13.22 6.94 11.85
N TYR A 501 12.49 5.93 11.37
CA TYR A 501 12.28 5.69 9.93
C TYR A 501 11.27 6.68 9.36
N SER A 502 11.70 7.49 8.38
CA SER A 502 10.82 8.36 7.61
C SER A 502 11.24 8.39 6.14
N PRO A 503 10.36 7.95 5.23
CA PRO A 503 10.61 8.12 3.81
C PRO A 503 10.56 9.56 3.31
N ILE A 504 9.88 10.49 3.97
CA ILE A 504 9.87 11.91 3.54
C ILE A 504 11.12 12.67 4.01
N GLN A 505 11.57 12.44 5.26
CA GLN A 505 12.67 13.18 5.92
C GLN A 505 12.43 14.70 5.99
N ASN A 506 13.15 15.40 6.87
CA ASN A 506 13.27 16.86 6.82
C ASN A 506 14.63 17.20 6.18
N ALA A 507 14.64 17.94 5.07
CA ALA A 507 15.86 18.10 4.27
C ALA A 507 17.03 18.72 5.04
N ALA A 508 16.78 19.83 5.75
CA ALA A 508 17.82 20.55 6.49
C ALA A 508 18.30 19.73 7.69
N TYR A 509 17.38 19.14 8.46
CA TYR A 509 17.71 18.30 9.62
C TYR A 509 18.49 17.04 9.22
N SER A 510 18.01 16.29 8.22
CA SER A 510 18.65 15.07 7.75
C SER A 510 20.02 15.35 7.12
N GLN A 511 20.19 16.48 6.44
CA GLN A 511 21.49 16.90 5.91
C GLN A 511 22.46 17.30 7.03
N ASP A 512 21.98 18.08 8.03
CA ASP A 512 22.83 18.53 9.13
C ASP A 512 23.30 17.36 10.00
N LEU A 513 22.40 16.43 10.36
CA LEU A 513 22.74 15.28 11.20
C LEU A 513 23.19 14.03 10.42
N CYS A 514 23.27 14.12 9.09
CA CYS A 514 23.56 13.00 8.20
C CYS A 514 22.67 11.77 8.45
N ILE A 515 21.37 12.00 8.66
CA ILE A 515 20.39 10.95 8.89
C ILE A 515 19.78 10.53 7.55
N ILE A 516 19.69 9.21 7.30
CA ILE A 516 19.00 8.67 6.13
C ILE A 516 17.56 8.24 6.46
N SER A 517 16.77 7.88 5.45
CA SER A 517 15.36 7.45 5.62
C SER A 517 15.12 6.32 6.62
N ARG A 518 16.13 5.47 6.88
CA ARG A 518 16.05 4.36 7.85
C ARG A 518 16.34 4.78 9.29
N GLY A 519 16.66 6.05 9.53
CA GLY A 519 17.11 6.55 10.82
C GLY A 519 18.60 6.36 11.07
N GLU A 520 19.33 5.65 10.23
CA GLU A 520 20.78 5.48 10.39
C GLU A 520 21.53 6.80 10.15
N THR A 521 22.69 6.96 10.80
CA THR A 521 23.46 8.20 10.77
C THR A 521 24.91 7.95 10.36
N CYS A 522 25.60 9.01 9.97
CA CYS A 522 27.06 8.95 9.90
C CYS A 522 27.69 8.91 11.29
N ARG A 523 28.97 8.53 11.32
CA ARG A 523 29.74 8.38 12.54
C ARG A 523 30.14 9.73 13.15
N GLU A 524 30.43 10.70 12.30
CA GLU A 524 30.84 12.07 12.67
C GLU A 524 29.78 12.80 13.49
N LEU A 525 28.53 12.31 13.47
CA LEU A 525 27.46 12.83 14.30
C LEU A 525 27.80 12.79 15.80
N SER A 526 28.56 11.80 16.27
CA SER A 526 28.94 11.71 17.69
C SER A 526 29.76 12.92 18.16
N THR A 527 30.63 13.45 17.30
CA THR A 527 31.39 14.68 17.59
C THR A 527 30.52 15.91 17.35
N LYS A 528 29.76 15.93 16.25
CA LYS A 528 28.95 17.08 15.84
C LYS A 528 27.88 17.46 16.87
N LEU A 529 27.31 16.49 17.58
CA LEU A 529 26.35 16.73 18.66
C LEU A 529 26.89 17.65 19.76
N PHE A 530 28.21 17.72 19.94
CA PHE A 530 28.84 18.54 20.99
C PHE A 530 29.53 19.80 20.44
N GLU A 531 29.40 20.07 19.14
CA GLU A 531 29.82 21.34 18.57
C GLU A 531 28.91 22.47 19.06
N VAL A 532 29.53 23.61 19.39
CA VAL A 532 28.81 24.80 19.86
C VAL A 532 28.22 25.54 18.67
N ASP A 533 26.91 25.76 18.71
CA ASP A 533 26.22 26.54 17.71
C ASP A 533 26.60 28.04 17.82
N PRO A 534 27.02 28.69 16.72
CA PRO A 534 27.59 30.04 16.77
C PRO A 534 26.56 31.13 17.10
N VAL A 535 25.27 30.86 16.93
CA VAL A 535 24.19 31.84 17.20
C VAL A 535 23.78 31.77 18.66
N THR A 536 23.62 30.56 19.19
CA THR A 536 23.07 30.33 20.54
C THR A 536 24.14 30.13 21.61
N ASN A 537 25.39 29.88 21.20
CA ASN A 537 26.50 29.50 22.08
C ASN A 537 26.20 28.27 22.95
N LYS A 538 25.36 27.35 22.45
CA LYS A 538 25.01 26.08 23.10
C LYS A 538 25.45 24.89 22.25
N PRO A 539 25.82 23.75 22.86
CA PRO A 539 26.02 22.50 22.14
C PRO A 539 24.77 22.09 21.35
N LEU A 540 24.96 21.48 20.18
CA LEU A 540 23.84 21.00 19.35
C LEU A 540 22.94 20.00 20.11
N ALA A 541 23.52 19.13 20.94
CA ALA A 541 22.78 18.20 21.79
C ALA A 541 21.79 18.91 22.73
N ASP A 542 22.11 20.13 23.19
CA ASP A 542 21.22 20.91 24.07
C ASP A 542 20.05 21.50 23.28
N LEU A 543 20.32 22.01 22.07
CA LEU A 543 19.30 22.51 21.15
C LEU A 543 18.34 21.41 20.69
N LEU A 544 18.85 20.19 20.56
CA LEU A 544 18.07 19.01 20.22
C LEU A 544 17.42 18.35 21.45
N ARG A 545 17.70 18.79 22.68
CA ARG A 545 17.22 18.11 23.91
C ARG A 545 17.63 16.63 23.98
N VAL A 546 18.82 16.31 23.46
CA VAL A 546 19.40 14.97 23.57
C VAL A 546 19.99 14.80 24.97
N ASP A 547 19.59 13.73 25.64
CA ASP A 547 20.01 13.34 26.99
C ASP A 547 20.75 12.01 27.01
N THR A 548 20.61 11.20 25.95
CA THR A 548 21.34 9.95 25.75
C THR A 548 21.93 9.87 24.34
N VAL A 549 23.19 9.49 24.22
CA VAL A 549 23.84 9.20 22.93
C VAL A 549 24.34 7.77 22.96
N GLN A 550 23.80 6.91 22.10
CA GLN A 550 24.36 5.58 21.87
C GLN A 550 25.18 5.60 20.59
N ILE A 551 26.47 5.27 20.67
CA ILE A 551 27.37 5.17 19.52
C ILE A 551 27.54 3.69 19.19
N VAL A 552 27.21 3.34 17.96
CA VAL A 552 27.39 1.99 17.42
C VAL A 552 28.74 1.94 16.71
N ARG A 553 29.47 0.84 16.91
CA ARG A 553 30.76 0.57 16.28
C ARG A 553 30.65 0.73 14.77
N ASP A 554 31.62 1.37 14.15
CA ASP A 554 31.72 1.40 12.69
C ASP A 554 32.21 0.03 12.19
N THR A 555 31.64 -0.47 11.11
CA THR A 555 32.15 -1.70 10.46
C THR A 555 33.59 -1.58 9.97
N ALA A 556 34.10 -0.36 9.74
CA ALA A 556 35.50 -0.07 9.45
C ALA A 556 36.40 -0.17 10.69
N ASP A 557 35.85 -0.05 11.90
CA ASP A 557 36.57 -0.26 13.17
C ASP A 557 36.63 -1.76 13.49
N THR A 558 37.46 -2.48 12.73
CA THR A 558 37.55 -3.95 12.80
C THR A 558 37.97 -4.45 14.18
N ASN A 559 38.81 -3.70 14.89
CA ASN A 559 39.35 -4.07 16.20
C ASN A 559 38.56 -3.48 17.37
N GLY A 560 37.61 -2.56 17.13
CA GLY A 560 36.88 -1.85 18.18
C GLY A 560 37.72 -0.81 18.93
N GLU A 561 38.94 -0.52 18.46
CA GLU A 561 39.88 0.39 19.14
C GLU A 561 39.33 1.82 19.16
N GLU A 562 38.62 2.19 18.10
CA GLU A 562 38.09 3.53 17.95
C GLU A 562 36.88 3.77 18.84
N LEU A 563 35.96 2.80 18.90
CA LEU A 563 34.86 2.83 19.86
C LEU A 563 35.39 2.78 21.30
N ALA A 564 36.43 1.98 21.56
CA ALA A 564 37.07 1.88 22.88
C ALA A 564 37.71 3.21 23.32
N ALA A 565 38.26 3.98 22.38
CA ALA A 565 38.85 5.29 22.64
C ALA A 565 37.80 6.42 22.79
N ALA A 566 36.52 6.17 22.49
CA ALA A 566 35.48 7.17 22.62
C ALA A 566 35.19 7.47 24.10
N VAL A 567 35.38 8.73 24.51
CA VAL A 567 35.17 9.22 25.87
C VAL A 567 34.04 10.25 25.87
N PRO A 568 33.11 10.22 26.85
CA PRO A 568 32.06 11.22 26.94
C PRO A 568 32.63 12.63 27.17
N PRO A 569 32.01 13.68 26.60
CA PRO A 569 32.40 15.06 26.85
C PRO A 569 32.03 15.51 28.27
N VAL A 570 32.49 16.70 28.67
CA VAL A 570 32.17 17.28 29.98
C VAL A 570 30.65 17.43 30.16
N GLY A 571 30.15 17.05 31.34
CA GLY A 571 28.71 17.05 31.66
C GLY A 571 27.96 15.79 31.21
N TRP A 572 28.69 14.81 30.69
CA TRP A 572 28.19 13.50 30.28
C TRP A 572 28.99 12.39 30.94
N SER A 573 28.31 11.29 31.24
CA SER A 573 28.89 10.09 31.83
C SER A 573 28.57 8.86 30.98
N GLU A 574 29.51 7.92 30.93
CA GLU A 574 29.28 6.61 30.32
C GLU A 574 28.31 5.81 31.19
N ALA A 575 27.18 5.41 30.60
CA ALA A 575 26.16 4.59 31.26
C ALA A 575 26.41 3.10 31.02
N SER A 576 26.83 2.74 29.81
CA SER A 576 27.16 1.36 29.47
C SER A 576 28.14 1.29 28.29
N ARG A 577 28.84 0.17 28.20
CA ARG A 577 29.78 -0.15 27.11
C ARG A 577 29.80 -1.64 26.84
N THR A 578 29.80 -1.98 25.58
CA THR A 578 29.97 -3.34 25.04
C THR A 578 31.06 -3.31 23.95
N PRO A 579 31.39 -4.44 23.33
CA PRO A 579 32.26 -4.46 22.16
C PRO A 579 31.72 -3.72 20.93
N ASN A 580 30.39 -3.50 20.83
CA ASN A 580 29.77 -2.91 19.64
C ASN A 580 29.05 -1.59 19.90
N THR A 581 28.80 -1.23 21.16
CA THR A 581 28.10 0.00 21.53
C THR A 581 28.73 0.68 22.74
N VAL A 582 28.68 2.01 22.77
CA VAL A 582 28.90 2.79 23.99
C VAL A 582 27.73 3.75 24.15
N MET A 583 27.21 3.85 25.37
CA MET A 583 26.11 4.74 25.70
C MET A 583 26.56 5.80 26.69
N TRP A 584 26.35 7.05 26.31
CA TRP A 584 26.57 8.22 27.14
C TRP A 584 25.25 8.80 27.58
N THR A 585 25.18 9.23 28.84
CA THR A 585 24.01 9.91 29.39
C THR A 585 24.43 11.23 29.99
N ARG A 586 23.55 12.22 29.86
CA ARG A 586 23.75 13.52 30.46
C ARG A 586 23.70 13.40 31.98
N ASP A 587 24.59 14.11 32.66
CA ASP A 587 24.62 14.12 34.13
C ASP A 587 23.35 14.76 34.69
N GLN A 588 22.87 15.85 34.04
CA GLN A 588 21.62 16.54 34.35
C GLN A 588 20.68 16.55 33.12
N PRO A 589 19.72 15.62 33.04
CA PRO A 589 18.77 15.52 31.94
C PRO A 589 17.94 16.79 31.72
N LEU A 590 17.60 17.07 30.46
CA LEU A 590 16.77 18.20 30.06
C LEU A 590 15.27 17.85 29.98
N GLU A 591 14.94 16.58 29.71
CA GLU A 591 13.62 15.89 29.74
C GLU A 591 12.47 16.47 28.87
N LEU A 592 12.34 17.78 28.75
CA LEU A 592 11.21 18.45 28.08
C LEU A 592 11.46 18.63 26.58
N VAL A 593 11.17 17.58 25.80
CA VAL A 593 11.24 17.59 24.33
C VAL A 593 10.24 18.57 23.75
N GLY A 594 10.64 19.33 22.72
CA GLY A 594 9.77 20.31 22.09
C GLY A 594 9.62 21.64 22.85
N ALA A 595 10.18 21.77 24.06
CA ALA A 595 10.16 23.02 24.82
C ALA A 595 11.14 24.07 24.24
N PRO A 596 11.01 25.35 24.62
CA PRO A 596 12.00 26.37 24.28
C PRO A 596 13.42 25.96 24.67
N VAL A 597 14.38 26.07 23.75
CA VAL A 597 15.79 25.67 23.93
C VAL A 597 16.73 26.87 24.00
N HIS A 598 16.33 28.00 23.42
CA HIS A 598 17.13 29.22 23.38
C HIS A 598 16.22 30.45 23.36
N THR A 599 16.65 31.51 24.03
CA THR A 599 16.03 32.84 24.01
C THR A 599 17.11 33.89 23.74
N SER A 600 16.74 34.97 23.06
CA SER A 600 17.65 36.11 22.89
C SER A 600 18.13 36.66 24.24
N PRO A 601 19.34 37.24 24.31
CA PRO A 601 19.88 37.84 25.53
C PRO A 601 18.91 38.84 26.18
N GLY A 602 18.76 38.75 27.50
CA GLY A 602 17.84 39.60 28.27
C GLY A 602 16.36 39.19 28.21
N THR A 603 16.03 38.06 27.56
CA THR A 603 14.66 37.51 27.52
C THR A 603 14.52 36.30 28.44
N GLU A 604 13.66 36.40 29.45
CA GLU A 604 13.28 35.31 30.35
C GLU A 604 11.85 34.84 30.06
N ILE A 605 11.67 33.53 29.93
CA ILE A 605 10.37 32.89 29.70
C ILE A 605 10.07 31.84 30.77
N GLU A 606 8.78 31.63 31.01
CA GLU A 606 8.25 30.58 31.88
C GLU A 606 7.41 29.61 31.06
N LEU A 607 7.79 28.33 31.01
CA LEU A 607 6.99 27.32 30.32
C LEU A 607 5.69 27.06 31.10
N ILE A 608 4.54 27.21 30.44
CA ILE A 608 3.22 26.94 31.03
C ILE A 608 2.76 25.53 30.64
N SER A 609 2.82 25.19 29.36
CA SER A 609 2.42 23.88 28.84
C SER A 609 3.29 23.45 27.67
N ASN A 610 3.48 22.15 27.53
CA ASN A 610 4.20 21.52 26.44
C ASN A 610 3.52 20.19 26.08
N SER A 611 3.07 20.07 24.84
CA SER A 611 2.39 18.89 24.29
C SER A 611 2.85 18.65 22.85
N ASN A 612 2.55 17.50 22.24
CA ASN A 612 2.95 17.24 20.87
C ASN A 612 2.52 18.32 19.87
N THR A 613 1.33 18.90 20.01
CA THR A 613 0.79 19.88 19.06
C THR A 613 0.78 21.32 19.55
N GLU A 614 1.15 21.60 20.81
CA GLU A 614 1.07 22.94 21.37
C GLU A 614 2.14 23.18 22.45
N VAL A 615 2.75 24.36 22.43
CA VAL A 615 3.65 24.88 23.46
C VAL A 615 3.18 26.26 23.88
N THR A 616 3.00 26.47 25.17
CA THR A 616 2.61 27.77 25.73
C THR A 616 3.65 28.21 26.76
N PHE A 617 4.12 29.45 26.65
CA PHE A 617 5.04 30.04 27.62
C PHE A 617 4.72 31.50 27.88
N LYS A 618 5.01 31.97 29.09
CA LYS A 618 4.90 33.37 29.49
C LYS A 618 6.22 34.08 29.28
N VAL A 619 6.20 35.27 28.71
CA VAL A 619 7.37 36.15 28.64
C VAL A 619 7.43 36.91 29.96
N LYS A 620 8.40 36.62 30.82
CA LYS A 620 8.53 37.32 32.11
C LYS A 620 9.22 38.67 31.93
N GLU A 621 10.36 38.64 31.27
CA GLU A 621 11.22 39.80 31.04
C GLU A 621 11.72 39.75 29.60
N MET A 622 11.85 40.91 28.95
CA MET A 622 12.49 41.04 27.66
C MET A 622 13.03 42.46 27.45
N PRO A 623 14.00 42.67 26.54
CA PRO A 623 14.47 44.00 26.17
C PRO A 623 13.39 44.84 25.45
N ASP A 624 13.62 46.15 25.33
CA ASP A 624 12.79 47.07 24.51
C ASP A 624 12.94 46.86 22.99
N SER A 625 13.38 45.66 22.57
CA SER A 625 13.58 45.26 21.18
C SER A 625 13.08 43.84 20.94
N ASP A 626 12.77 43.51 19.69
CA ASP A 626 12.34 42.17 19.30
C ASP A 626 13.29 41.09 19.86
N ALA A 627 12.71 39.99 20.36
CA ALA A 627 13.43 38.85 20.88
C ALA A 627 13.04 37.58 20.11
N GLU A 628 13.98 36.65 19.97
CA GLU A 628 13.73 35.35 19.36
C GLU A 628 13.72 34.25 20.41
N VAL A 629 12.78 33.31 20.26
CA VAL A 629 12.70 32.08 21.05
C VAL A 629 12.74 30.90 20.09
N THR A 630 13.76 30.06 20.23
CA THR A 630 13.88 28.81 19.47
C THR A 630 13.32 27.66 20.29
N LEU A 631 12.48 26.85 19.67
CA LEU A 631 11.86 25.65 20.23
C LEU A 631 12.65 24.40 19.80
N GLY A 632 12.73 23.40 20.66
CA GLY A 632 13.32 22.09 20.38
C GLY A 632 12.43 21.22 19.49
N ARG A 633 11.93 21.79 18.39
CA ARG A 633 11.00 21.17 17.44
C ARG A 633 11.46 21.41 16.02
N ILE A 634 11.20 20.44 15.14
CA ILE A 634 11.37 20.67 13.70
C ILE A 634 10.33 21.67 13.22
N ALA A 635 10.78 22.68 12.48
CA ALA A 635 9.98 23.68 11.77
C ALA A 635 9.27 23.08 10.54
N TRP A 636 8.41 22.09 10.78
CA TRP A 636 7.49 21.58 9.77
C TRP A 636 6.49 22.66 9.35
N PRO A 637 6.13 22.77 8.06
CA PRO A 637 4.99 23.61 7.65
C PRO A 637 3.73 23.19 8.41
N GLY A 638 3.01 24.15 9.01
CA GLY A 638 1.80 23.89 9.81
C GLY A 638 1.75 24.58 11.19
N TYR A 639 2.85 25.17 11.65
CA TYR A 639 2.83 25.95 12.89
C TYR A 639 2.13 27.29 12.73
N SER A 640 1.46 27.71 13.80
CA SER A 640 0.95 29.06 14.01
C SER A 640 1.36 29.55 15.41
N ALA A 641 1.52 30.86 15.55
CA ALA A 641 1.91 31.48 16.82
C ALA A 641 0.94 32.62 17.16
N GLU A 642 0.37 32.57 18.36
CA GLU A 642 -0.42 33.65 18.96
C GLU A 642 0.48 34.44 19.91
N GLY A 643 0.56 35.75 19.72
CA GLY A 643 1.46 36.62 20.50
C GLY A 643 2.92 36.59 20.03
N ALA A 644 3.23 35.95 18.91
CA ALA A 644 4.54 35.96 18.27
C ALA A 644 4.39 35.76 16.75
N SER A 645 5.48 35.98 16.00
CA SER A 645 5.55 35.70 14.56
C SER A 645 6.56 34.59 14.29
N ILE A 646 6.26 33.65 13.39
CA ILE A 646 7.21 32.60 13.00
C ILE A 646 8.22 33.21 12.03
N VAL A 647 9.50 33.00 12.30
CA VAL A 647 10.62 33.52 11.49
C VAL A 647 11.44 32.36 10.91
N ASP A 648 12.52 32.68 10.20
CA ASP A 648 13.40 31.67 9.62
C ASP A 648 13.92 30.71 10.71
N PRO A 649 13.81 29.38 10.51
CA PRO A 649 14.23 28.41 11.49
C PRO A 649 15.72 28.50 11.80
N LEU A 650 16.10 28.38 13.08
CA LEU A 650 17.50 28.24 13.45
C LEU A 650 18.07 26.96 12.81
N ARG A 651 19.25 27.07 12.18
CA ARG A 651 19.90 26.01 11.38
C ARG A 651 19.05 25.48 10.20
N GLY A 652 17.97 26.19 9.84
CA GLY A 652 17.05 25.77 8.77
C GLY A 652 16.06 24.68 9.17
N TYR A 653 16.04 24.24 10.44
CA TYR A 653 15.07 23.23 10.89
C TYR A 653 14.55 23.40 12.32
N LEU A 654 15.19 24.16 13.23
CA LEU A 654 14.65 24.40 14.57
C LEU A 654 13.64 25.54 14.53
N LEU A 655 12.41 25.28 14.96
CA LEU A 655 11.32 26.26 14.94
C LEU A 655 11.68 27.48 15.80
N THR A 656 11.71 28.67 15.18
CA THR A 656 12.00 29.94 15.85
C THR A 656 10.81 30.88 15.72
N VAL A 657 10.46 31.55 16.82
CA VAL A 657 9.45 32.59 16.85
C VAL A 657 10.07 33.91 17.32
N LYS A 658 9.64 35.01 16.73
CA LYS A 658 9.99 36.38 17.09
C LYS A 658 8.87 37.00 17.91
N ILE A 659 9.23 37.54 19.05
CA ILE A 659 8.37 38.13 20.07
C ILE A 659 8.61 39.64 20.07
N ASP A 660 7.54 40.41 19.96
CA ASP A 660 7.60 41.87 19.98
C ASP A 660 7.68 42.40 21.43
N PRO A 661 8.31 43.57 21.69
CA PRO A 661 8.53 44.11 23.04
C PRO A 661 7.29 44.27 23.91
N ASP A 662 6.12 44.47 23.30
CA ASP A 662 4.86 44.65 24.01
C ASP A 662 4.32 43.34 24.62
N MET A 663 4.99 42.21 24.40
CA MET A 663 4.63 40.90 24.93
C MET A 663 5.20 40.61 26.32
N ALA A 664 5.99 41.51 26.90
CA ALA A 664 6.43 41.40 28.29
C ALA A 664 5.24 41.21 29.26
N GLY A 665 5.30 40.18 30.10
CA GLY A 665 4.25 39.78 31.03
C GLY A 665 3.07 39.00 30.41
N LYS A 666 3.02 38.85 29.08
CA LYS A 666 1.96 38.14 28.35
C LYS A 666 2.39 36.71 27.99
N THR A 667 1.44 35.95 27.45
CA THR A 667 1.64 34.56 27.05
C THR A 667 1.75 34.45 25.54
N VAL A 668 2.66 33.59 25.08
CA VAL A 668 2.82 33.17 23.70
C VAL A 668 2.42 31.71 23.58
N THR A 669 1.58 31.40 22.60
CA THR A 669 1.14 30.04 22.31
C THR A 669 1.54 29.68 20.88
N VAL A 670 2.28 28.58 20.73
CA VAL A 670 2.68 28.04 19.44
C VAL A 670 1.97 26.71 19.25
N SER A 671 1.16 26.60 18.22
CA SER A 671 0.36 25.40 17.93
C SER A 671 0.67 24.85 16.54
N PHE A 672 0.54 23.54 16.38
CA PHE A 672 0.71 22.82 15.12
C PHE A 672 -0.63 22.27 14.63
N GLN A 673 -0.94 22.55 13.38
CA GLN A 673 -1.97 21.83 12.62
C GLN A 673 -1.40 21.45 11.26
N PRO A 674 -1.80 20.30 10.67
CA PRO A 674 -1.38 19.98 9.32
C PRO A 674 -1.66 21.14 8.36
N PRO A 675 -0.73 21.46 7.44
CA PRO A 675 -0.95 22.55 6.51
C PRO A 675 -2.16 22.21 5.63
N GLY A 676 -3.16 23.09 5.64
CA GLY A 676 -4.43 22.84 4.95
C GLY A 676 -5.50 22.13 5.80
N TRP A 677 -5.30 21.95 7.10
CA TRP A 677 -6.17 21.19 8.01
C TRP A 677 -7.67 21.46 7.85
N ALA A 678 -8.06 22.74 7.80
CA ALA A 678 -9.46 23.12 7.61
C ALA A 678 -10.02 22.57 6.28
N MET A 679 -9.26 22.67 5.18
CA MET A 679 -9.66 22.13 3.88
C MET A 679 -9.72 20.61 3.90
N GLU A 680 -8.81 19.93 4.59
CA GLU A 680 -8.82 18.47 4.73
C GLU A 680 -10.11 18.01 5.42
N ILE A 681 -10.40 18.55 6.60
CA ILE A 681 -11.58 18.18 7.38
C ILE A 681 -12.87 18.55 6.63
N ILE A 682 -12.96 19.74 6.05
CA ILE A 682 -14.14 20.15 5.27
C ILE A 682 -14.34 19.21 4.08
N SER A 683 -13.27 18.88 3.34
CA SER A 683 -13.36 17.98 2.18
C SER A 683 -13.76 16.56 2.58
N LEU A 684 -13.19 16.05 3.67
CA LEU A 684 -13.49 14.72 4.21
C LEU A 684 -14.95 14.64 4.69
N VAL A 685 -15.38 15.59 5.52
CA VAL A 685 -16.75 15.65 6.04
C VAL A 685 -17.76 15.85 4.91
N ALA A 686 -17.48 16.74 3.95
CA ALA A 686 -18.35 16.94 2.79
C ALA A 686 -18.45 15.67 1.95
N ALA A 687 -17.35 14.97 1.69
CA ALA A 687 -17.34 13.71 0.94
C ALA A 687 -18.19 12.63 1.63
N LEU A 688 -18.01 12.46 2.94
CA LEU A 688 -18.76 11.49 3.75
C LEU A 688 -20.25 11.84 3.81
N PHE A 689 -20.59 13.11 4.08
CA PHE A 689 -21.96 13.57 4.20
C PHE A 689 -22.72 13.49 2.88
N LEU A 690 -22.16 14.02 1.79
CA LEU A 690 -22.77 13.94 0.46
C LEU A 690 -22.87 12.50 -0.04
N GLY A 691 -21.85 11.68 0.24
CA GLY A 691 -21.85 10.25 -0.06
C GLY A 691 -22.94 9.48 0.69
N ALA A 692 -23.14 9.79 1.97
CA ALA A 692 -24.20 9.22 2.80
C ALA A 692 -25.58 9.63 2.30
N ILE A 693 -25.80 10.93 2.03
CA ILE A 693 -27.05 11.43 1.44
C ILE A 693 -27.36 10.71 0.13
N TRP A 694 -26.39 10.62 -0.79
CA TRP A 694 -26.60 9.96 -2.07
C TRP A 694 -26.99 8.48 -1.89
N SER A 695 -26.33 7.79 -0.97
CA SER A 695 -26.62 6.38 -0.65
C SER A 695 -28.02 6.20 -0.05
N VAL A 696 -28.43 7.07 0.88
CA VAL A 696 -29.75 7.04 1.51
C VAL A 696 -30.87 7.38 0.51
N VAL A 697 -30.69 8.43 -0.29
CA VAL A 697 -31.66 8.82 -1.32
C VAL A 697 -31.86 7.69 -2.34
N HIS A 698 -30.78 7.02 -2.75
CA HIS A 698 -30.87 5.85 -3.63
C HIS A 698 -31.69 4.72 -3.00
N MET A 699 -31.42 4.40 -1.73
CA MET A 699 -32.17 3.40 -0.97
C MET A 699 -33.67 3.73 -0.87
N LEU A 700 -34.02 4.98 -0.55
CA LEU A 700 -35.41 5.42 -0.41
C LEU A 700 -36.18 5.37 -1.74
N ARG A 701 -35.55 5.81 -2.84
CA ARG A 701 -36.15 5.73 -4.18
C ARG A 701 -36.38 4.27 -4.63
N GLY A 702 -35.45 3.37 -4.32
CA GLY A 702 -35.58 1.94 -4.60
C GLY A 702 -36.74 1.26 -3.84
N ARG A 703 -37.04 1.71 -2.61
CA ARG A 703 -38.18 1.21 -1.81
C ARG A 703 -39.53 1.71 -2.33
N ARG A 704 -39.63 2.98 -2.77
CA ARG A 704 -40.87 3.54 -3.34
C ARG A 704 -41.26 2.87 -4.66
N GLY A 705 -40.30 2.60 -5.54
CA GLY A 705 -40.57 1.89 -6.80
C GLY A 705 -41.05 0.44 -6.62
N ARG A 706 -40.62 -0.26 -5.56
CA ARG A 706 -41.12 -1.61 -5.23
C ARG A 706 -42.51 -1.61 -4.59
N ARG A 707 -42.90 -0.54 -3.87
CA ARG A 707 -44.25 -0.41 -3.31
C ARG A 707 -45.30 -0.11 -4.38
N SER A 708 -44.98 0.69 -5.40
CA SER A 708 -45.96 0.99 -6.47
C SER A 708 -46.28 -0.22 -7.36
N VAL A 709 -45.33 -1.12 -7.58
CA VAL A 709 -45.55 -2.38 -8.34
C VAL A 709 -46.41 -3.38 -7.56
N ARG A 710 -46.38 -3.35 -6.22
CA ARG A 710 -47.28 -4.16 -5.37
C ARG A 710 -48.69 -3.59 -5.24
N GLY A 711 -48.87 -2.27 -5.42
CA GLY A 711 -50.19 -1.64 -5.41
C GLY A 711 -51.03 -1.93 -6.67
N PHE A 712 -50.37 -2.22 -7.79
CA PHE A 712 -51.07 -2.54 -9.05
C PHE A 712 -51.52 -4.01 -9.17
N THR A 713 -51.13 -4.87 -8.22
CA THR A 713 -51.45 -6.32 -8.24
C THR A 713 -52.47 -6.73 -7.18
N SER A 714 -53.02 -5.80 -6.37
CA SER A 714 -54.03 -6.12 -5.35
C SER A 714 -55.47 -5.75 -5.73
N GLU A 715 -55.76 -5.20 -6.91
CA GLU A 715 -57.13 -4.91 -7.35
C GLU A 715 -57.74 -5.94 -8.31
N ALA A 716 -57.02 -7.00 -8.66
CA ALA A 716 -57.52 -8.04 -9.56
C ALA A 716 -57.60 -9.42 -8.89
N ARG A 717 -58.19 -9.52 -7.69
CA ARG A 717 -58.62 -10.82 -7.12
C ARG A 717 -59.86 -10.71 -6.22
N GLY A 718 -61.00 -11.16 -6.76
CA GLY A 718 -62.06 -11.86 -6.05
C GLY A 718 -63.39 -11.11 -5.89
N PRO A 719 -64.54 -11.82 -5.72
CA PRO A 719 -64.62 -13.20 -5.24
C PRO A 719 -65.40 -14.18 -6.14
N ALA A 720 -65.17 -15.46 -5.85
CA ALA A 720 -65.82 -16.62 -6.46
C ALA A 720 -67.15 -16.98 -5.77
N ALA A 721 -68.08 -17.50 -6.57
CA ALA A 721 -69.15 -18.46 -6.24
C ALA A 721 -69.61 -19.03 -7.61
N GLY A 722 -69.75 -20.31 -7.92
CA GLY A 722 -69.93 -21.54 -7.16
C GLY A 722 -71.19 -22.21 -7.70
N THR A 723 -71.10 -23.28 -8.51
CA THR A 723 -72.12 -24.34 -8.72
C THR A 723 -71.72 -25.37 -9.81
N GLU A 724 -71.70 -26.63 -9.39
CA GLU A 724 -72.17 -27.89 -10.04
C GLU A 724 -71.68 -28.38 -11.43
N ARG A 725 -71.42 -29.71 -11.47
CA ARG A 725 -71.12 -30.65 -12.59
C ARG A 725 -72.38 -30.90 -13.49
N PRO A 726 -72.39 -31.77 -14.55
CA PRO A 726 -71.33 -32.51 -15.29
C PRO A 726 -71.47 -32.54 -16.86
N VAL A 727 -70.45 -33.10 -17.53
CA VAL A 727 -70.45 -33.94 -18.78
C VAL A 727 -71.22 -33.47 -20.04
N LYS A 728 -70.48 -33.31 -21.16
CA LYS A 728 -70.82 -33.91 -22.46
C LYS A 728 -69.62 -33.93 -23.41
N ALA A 729 -69.41 -35.11 -24.00
CA ALA A 729 -68.51 -35.35 -25.12
C ALA A 729 -69.14 -34.88 -26.43
N GLN A 730 -68.33 -34.38 -27.38
CA GLN A 730 -68.50 -34.67 -28.80
C GLN A 730 -67.27 -34.25 -29.62
N THR A 731 -66.67 -35.28 -30.22
CA THR A 731 -65.91 -35.35 -31.47
C THR A 731 -66.38 -34.40 -32.58
N ASN A 732 -65.47 -33.75 -33.30
CA ASN A 732 -65.19 -34.08 -34.71
C ASN A 732 -64.09 -33.23 -35.34
N GLN A 733 -63.53 -33.83 -36.38
CA GLN A 733 -62.24 -33.64 -37.03
C GLN A 733 -62.32 -32.68 -38.26
N PRO A 734 -61.30 -32.55 -39.14
CA PRO A 734 -60.82 -31.30 -39.71
C PRO A 734 -61.19 -31.08 -41.20
N THR A 735 -60.89 -29.89 -41.74
CA THR A 735 -60.76 -29.52 -43.18
C THR A 735 -60.45 -28.02 -43.21
N ALA A 736 -59.71 -27.41 -44.12
CA ALA A 736 -58.84 -27.78 -45.23
C ALA A 736 -58.10 -26.46 -45.58
N GLU A 737 -56.85 -26.57 -46.02
CA GLU A 737 -56.17 -25.57 -46.86
C GLU A 737 -56.84 -25.54 -48.25
N PRO A 738 -56.77 -24.47 -49.08
CA PRO A 738 -55.48 -24.05 -49.65
C PRO A 738 -55.29 -22.56 -50.04
N GLU A 739 -54.01 -22.25 -50.25
CA GLU A 739 -53.37 -21.37 -51.24
C GLU A 739 -54.02 -20.04 -51.68
N PHE A 740 -53.23 -18.95 -51.58
CA PHE A 740 -52.94 -18.12 -52.76
C PHE A 740 -51.53 -17.52 -52.68
N ALA A 741 -50.79 -17.69 -53.77
CA ALA A 741 -49.44 -17.20 -54.03
C ALA A 741 -49.44 -15.87 -54.81
N GLY A 742 -48.32 -15.14 -54.74
CA GLY A 742 -47.89 -14.13 -55.70
C GLY A 742 -47.09 -12.98 -55.04
N THR A 743 -45.75 -12.97 -55.06
CA THR A 743 -44.86 -12.32 -56.06
C THR A 743 -45.12 -10.82 -56.24
N LYS A 744 -44.17 -9.88 -56.30
CA LYS A 744 -42.70 -9.83 -56.42
C LYS A 744 -42.31 -8.32 -56.43
N GLU A 745 -41.00 -8.03 -56.29
CA GLU A 745 -40.30 -6.85 -56.84
C GLU A 745 -40.57 -5.47 -56.18
N ASP A 746 -39.64 -4.52 -56.03
CA ASP A 746 -38.21 -4.40 -56.36
C ASP A 746 -37.64 -3.16 -55.62
N LYS A 747 -36.31 -3.15 -55.39
CA LYS A 747 -35.37 -1.99 -55.32
C LYS A 747 -35.65 -0.83 -54.34
N GLN A 748 -34.69 -0.33 -53.56
CA GLN A 748 -33.25 -0.16 -53.81
C GLN A 748 -32.49 -0.08 -52.49
#